data_AF-A0A9X2NQ74-F1
#
_entry.id   AF-A0A9X2NQ74-F1
#
_cell.length_a   1.000
_cell.length_b   1.000
_cell.length_c   1.000
_cell.angle_alpha   90.00
_cell.angle_beta   90.00
_cell.angle_gamma   90.00
#
_symmetry.space_group_name_H-M   'P 1'
#
loop_
_entity.id
_entity.type
_entity.pdbx_description
1 polymer ?
#
loop_
_entity_poly.entity_id
_entity_poly.type
_entity_poly.pdbx_seq_one_letter_code
_entity_poly.pdbx_strand_id
1 'polypeptide(L)'
;MKPNYISSFVRSVHRKSVRLLIVAVLTSLFCESCGRPGRVLVLSSDYTEQAETDSLLQIIRKAGKQVAVVPIEELTPERLEKVETVFYHRPDSSETDDTEKRLKACLVPFVKGGGSLMLSMEAVRLLNLWEIEPQPVEVEYQDASDHGFGRAVGFHGYREHPIYEGLFGGAYVWKAWEDHKARTLGFSGRNVPRAESAKVLGINWAYIRYHENRKVIWETPVGKGKILAIGGYLYFSMANANRSTLLMFMNNVIDYLSGDHSRFKSKQKYWVYDSIHTQKVDFPDYKITLKEEPDWEPKESPLRNVRKADKRHFWNVAGQQILAMGREQGNIEEIWIHPIMVLRDLSVGIKYKHHEEVVWLDKQASQITRSPDYLEREYLLEKGRFREIIHASPENPLMAINYRWDAPDVEHVYVTYTSNLRLMWPYSLNSTGTLFYATAQNGAVTTVFDRERNLNLLAAFDHEPTSYEEGMYDFSHREIREFNRIPAKHKQVSFLYTFAGTPGRLNLYLSGGESGIRQSAELLNATMGRSREVHEASRTHYRNFDKDFLSIRSSDSVFNQAYQWALVSVDKFFCHTPSLGKSMMSGYWTTSRGWNGGHAVSGRPGYAWYFGRDTGWTGIAMTAYGDYEKVKEVLTTFGKHQSPDGKVYHELTTSGSVHYDASDATPLYLVLAGNYLRKSGDVAFIRSQWPHIKKALSFCYSTDTDRDGLIENTNVGHGWQEGWQLYGAHTEVYLAAVWTQALKECAYMAAALEDKETELRCTNDMRMCHRLINENFWNDSLQFFNHGLMRDGTYQEHKCVLGGTPVLFGLADRRKALATARHFSDKYYSTDWGVRMVGYDSPFFALGGYTYGNIWPFHTGCAALAEYRAGLCYQGFRHAYSSLRLFDTWDYGNIAEVILGDKLSFTGICPHQQWSSSMNLLPLYEGMLGMKADAIRDSLSLAPVFPADWTFAHVRNIRMAERRMGLDYEREDSLYRYVITNESKKPISMGFSAILPLATEIEQVYIDGKAVPYKITADVQNIRVSINPLTVGEKKEISIKYKGGIGVLTNLPTLYDSMPDEGLRIERESYNPRTRTYTLKVAGKRGKSYDIQLLALSEITETAGAAFVGRKGKLATYKVEFADKGEEAFVDTTIELRLAHPITTPASVQPYDCGIPEVSNRD
;
A
#
# COMPACT_ATOMS: atom_id res chain seq x y z
N MET A 1 -64.74 -27.47 -14.23
CA MET A 1 -64.82 -28.90 -14.60
C MET A 1 -63.42 -29.41 -14.90
N LYS A 2 -62.96 -30.47 -14.19
CA LYS A 2 -61.90 -31.41 -14.64
C LYS A 2 -62.48 -32.31 -15.77
N PRO A 3 -61.78 -33.27 -16.44
CA PRO A 3 -60.35 -33.72 -16.37
C PRO A 3 -59.69 -33.83 -17.79
N ASN A 4 -58.37 -33.91 -17.97
CA ASN A 4 -57.63 -35.18 -17.94
C ASN A 4 -56.11 -34.98 -17.80
N TYR A 5 -55.59 -35.73 -16.85
CA TYR A 5 -54.23 -35.90 -16.39
C TYR A 5 -53.67 -37.21 -16.98
N ILE A 6 -52.35 -37.39 -16.94
CA ILE A 6 -51.59 -38.65 -17.17
C ILE A 6 -51.31 -38.99 -18.65
N SER A 7 -50.25 -38.39 -19.23
CA SER A 7 -49.38 -39.13 -20.17
C SER A 7 -47.99 -38.51 -20.39
N SER A 8 -47.76 -37.22 -20.06
CA SER A 8 -46.48 -36.56 -20.37
C SER A 8 -45.42 -36.63 -19.25
N PHE A 9 -45.81 -36.95 -18.01
CA PHE A 9 -44.87 -36.95 -16.87
C PHE A 9 -44.06 -38.25 -16.74
N VAL A 10 -44.57 -39.39 -17.24
CA VAL A 10 -43.90 -40.69 -17.11
C VAL A 10 -42.82 -40.93 -18.18
N ARG A 11 -42.87 -40.23 -19.33
CA ARG A 11 -41.83 -40.37 -20.38
C ARG A 11 -40.61 -39.46 -20.22
N SER A 12 -40.69 -38.41 -19.40
CA SER A 12 -39.56 -37.52 -19.11
C SER A 12 -38.64 -38.05 -17.99
N VAL A 13 -39.23 -38.71 -16.99
CA VAL A 13 -38.49 -39.23 -15.83
C VAL A 13 -37.69 -40.49 -16.19
N HIS A 14 -38.21 -41.36 -17.07
CA HIS A 14 -37.47 -42.56 -17.49
C HIS A 14 -36.27 -42.27 -18.42
N ARG A 15 -36.28 -41.19 -19.20
CA ARG A 15 -35.11 -40.80 -20.03
C ARG A 15 -34.01 -40.09 -19.23
N LYS A 16 -34.34 -39.42 -18.12
CA LYS A 16 -33.34 -38.81 -17.23
C LYS A 16 -32.69 -39.84 -16.30
N SER A 17 -33.44 -40.79 -15.76
CA SER A 17 -32.87 -41.83 -14.89
C SER A 17 -31.98 -42.83 -15.64
N VAL A 18 -32.32 -43.21 -16.89
CA VAL A 18 -31.47 -44.08 -17.72
C VAL A 18 -30.25 -43.32 -18.26
N ARG A 19 -30.34 -42.02 -18.53
CA ARG A 19 -29.14 -41.19 -18.84
C ARG A 19 -28.25 -40.95 -17.63
N LEU A 20 -28.80 -40.80 -16.42
CA LEU A 20 -27.98 -40.72 -15.20
C LEU A 20 -27.34 -42.06 -14.85
N LEU A 21 -27.99 -43.19 -15.11
CA LEU A 21 -27.38 -44.52 -14.90
C LEU A 21 -26.34 -44.84 -15.98
N ILE A 22 -26.59 -44.49 -17.25
CA ILE A 22 -25.60 -44.67 -18.34
C ILE A 22 -24.46 -43.67 -18.21
N VAL A 23 -24.68 -42.44 -17.73
CA VAL A 23 -23.60 -41.49 -17.42
C VAL A 23 -22.86 -41.91 -16.15
N ALA A 24 -23.51 -42.49 -15.13
CA ALA A 24 -22.83 -43.04 -13.95
C ALA A 24 -22.02 -44.31 -14.28
N VAL A 25 -22.54 -45.19 -15.14
CA VAL A 25 -21.84 -46.41 -15.60
C VAL A 25 -20.76 -46.10 -16.64
N LEU A 26 -20.96 -45.08 -17.49
CA LEU A 26 -19.90 -44.57 -18.39
C LEU A 26 -18.90 -43.67 -17.66
N THR A 27 -19.26 -42.95 -16.58
CA THR A 27 -18.25 -42.27 -15.73
C THR A 27 -17.51 -43.26 -14.83
N SER A 28 -18.08 -44.42 -14.49
CA SER A 28 -17.29 -45.50 -13.87
C SER A 28 -16.41 -46.27 -14.87
N LEU A 29 -16.77 -46.32 -16.15
CA LEU A 29 -15.99 -47.02 -17.20
C LEU A 29 -15.04 -46.10 -18.01
N PHE A 30 -15.25 -44.78 -18.02
CA PHE A 30 -14.28 -43.79 -18.54
C PHE A 30 -13.35 -43.21 -17.45
N CYS A 31 -13.46 -43.69 -16.21
CA CYS A 31 -12.46 -43.43 -15.17
C CYS A 31 -11.37 -44.51 -15.11
N GLU A 32 -11.21 -45.32 -16.15
CA GLU A 32 -10.08 -46.25 -16.31
C GLU A 32 -8.94 -45.68 -17.17
N SER A 33 -9.05 -44.43 -17.63
CA SER A 33 -7.93 -43.68 -18.24
C SER A 33 -7.38 -42.55 -17.35
N CYS A 34 -7.77 -42.48 -16.08
CA CYS A 34 -7.09 -41.65 -15.08
C CYS A 34 -6.00 -42.49 -14.41
N GLY A 35 -4.76 -41.97 -14.39
CA GLY A 35 -3.59 -42.66 -13.87
C GLY A 35 -3.82 -43.30 -12.48
N ARG A 36 -3.18 -44.45 -12.25
CA ARG A 36 -3.22 -45.13 -10.95
C ARG A 36 -2.91 -44.11 -9.83
N PRO A 37 -3.65 -44.10 -8.70
CA PRO A 37 -3.30 -43.26 -7.57
C PRO A 37 -1.89 -43.63 -7.09
N GLY A 38 -0.99 -42.64 -7.05
CA GLY A 38 0.40 -42.87 -6.69
C GLY A 38 0.52 -43.54 -5.33
N ARG A 39 1.37 -44.58 -5.25
CA ARG A 39 1.59 -45.37 -4.03
C ARG A 39 2.77 -44.81 -3.25
N VAL A 40 2.46 -44.29 -2.05
CA VAL A 40 3.42 -43.76 -1.10
C VAL A 40 3.69 -44.82 -0.01
N LEU A 41 4.96 -45.10 0.26
CA LEU A 41 5.38 -45.92 1.38
C LEU A 41 5.97 -45.02 2.47
N VAL A 42 5.42 -45.06 3.69
CA VAL A 42 5.97 -44.37 4.85
C VAL A 42 6.74 -45.37 5.69
N LEU A 43 8.01 -45.06 5.98
CA LEU A 43 8.82 -45.89 6.87
C LEU A 43 8.60 -45.45 8.33
N SER A 44 8.15 -46.38 9.19
CA SER A 44 8.00 -46.14 10.62
C SER A 44 9.23 -46.63 11.38
N SER A 45 9.58 -45.96 12.47
CA SER A 45 10.70 -46.33 13.35
C SER A 45 10.45 -45.86 14.78
N ASP A 46 11.23 -46.39 15.73
CA ASP A 46 11.20 -45.94 17.13
C ASP A 46 11.65 -44.47 17.31
N TYR A 47 12.21 -43.86 16.26
CA TYR A 47 12.64 -42.47 16.22
C TYR A 47 11.52 -41.48 15.85
N THR A 48 10.31 -41.98 15.58
CA THR A 48 9.15 -41.17 15.23
C THR A 48 7.95 -41.60 16.05
N GLU A 49 7.42 -40.70 16.88
CA GLU A 49 6.23 -40.99 17.68
C GLU A 49 5.03 -41.38 16.80
N GLN A 50 4.17 -42.25 17.32
CA GLN A 50 3.00 -42.73 16.58
C GLN A 50 2.08 -41.59 16.13
N ALA A 51 1.89 -40.56 16.97
CA ALA A 51 1.06 -39.41 16.64
C ALA A 51 1.60 -38.60 15.45
N GLU A 52 2.93 -38.50 15.32
CA GLU A 52 3.59 -37.84 14.20
C GLU A 52 3.35 -38.62 12.90
N THR A 53 3.55 -39.93 12.96
CA THR A 53 3.27 -40.84 11.85
C THR A 53 1.81 -40.77 11.41
N ASP A 54 0.87 -40.85 12.35
CA ASP A 54 -0.57 -40.79 12.07
C ASP A 54 -0.99 -39.47 11.40
N SER A 55 -0.42 -38.35 11.85
CA SER A 55 -0.67 -37.04 11.26
C SER A 55 -0.14 -36.97 9.82
N LEU A 56 1.09 -37.45 9.56
CA LEU A 56 1.64 -37.54 8.21
C LEU A 56 0.77 -38.43 7.29
N LEU A 57 0.32 -39.58 7.77
CA LEU A 57 -0.58 -40.47 7.03
C LEU A 57 -1.90 -39.78 6.69
N GLN A 58 -2.45 -38.99 7.62
CA GLN A 58 -3.65 -38.21 7.37
C GLN A 58 -3.44 -37.18 6.24
N ILE A 59 -2.28 -36.52 6.20
CA ILE A 59 -1.91 -35.58 5.13
C ILE A 59 -1.86 -36.30 3.78
N ILE A 60 -1.15 -37.43 3.70
CA ILE A 60 -0.99 -38.21 2.47
C ILE A 60 -2.35 -38.72 1.96
N ARG A 61 -3.20 -39.22 2.85
CA ARG A 61 -4.56 -39.66 2.49
C ARG A 61 -5.42 -38.50 2.00
N LYS A 62 -5.31 -37.31 2.61
CA LYS A 62 -6.01 -36.10 2.16
C LYS A 62 -5.52 -35.61 0.80
N ALA A 63 -4.27 -35.88 0.44
CA ALA A 63 -3.73 -35.66 -0.92
C ALA A 63 -4.24 -36.68 -1.95
N GLY A 64 -5.08 -37.64 -1.56
CA GLY A 64 -5.67 -38.64 -2.45
C GLY A 64 -4.71 -39.77 -2.86
N LYS A 65 -3.59 -39.95 -2.14
CA LYS A 65 -2.61 -41.00 -2.43
C LYS A 65 -2.90 -42.29 -1.65
N GLN A 66 -2.55 -43.43 -2.23
CA GLN A 66 -2.53 -44.71 -1.51
C GLN A 66 -1.29 -44.75 -0.61
N VAL A 67 -1.46 -45.06 0.67
CA VAL A 67 -0.36 -45.08 1.63
C VAL A 67 -0.25 -46.42 2.35
N ALA A 68 0.97 -46.95 2.43
CA ALA A 68 1.34 -48.09 3.24
C ALA A 68 2.40 -47.68 4.26
N VAL A 69 2.44 -48.38 5.40
CA VAL A 69 3.44 -48.19 6.45
C VAL A 69 4.25 -49.46 6.59
N VAL A 70 5.57 -49.35 6.66
CA VAL A 70 6.48 -50.47 6.89
C VAL A 70 7.53 -50.06 7.94
N PRO A 71 7.73 -50.85 9.02
CA PRO A 71 8.84 -50.65 9.94
C PRO A 71 10.19 -50.70 9.21
N ILE A 72 11.15 -49.85 9.60
CA ILE A 72 12.47 -49.81 8.94
C ILE A 72 13.20 -51.16 8.99
N GLU A 73 12.94 -51.98 10.01
CA GLU A 73 13.50 -53.33 10.21
C GLU A 73 12.93 -54.35 9.23
N GLU A 74 11.70 -54.12 8.72
CA GLU A 74 10.97 -55.02 7.82
C GLU A 74 11.09 -54.61 6.34
N LEU A 75 11.85 -53.55 6.04
CA LEU A 75 11.98 -53.05 4.67
C LEU A 75 12.81 -54.02 3.80
N THR A 76 12.17 -54.57 2.76
CA THR A 76 12.83 -55.40 1.74
C THR A 76 12.59 -54.84 0.33
N PRO A 77 13.38 -55.22 -0.69
CA PRO A 77 13.15 -54.79 -2.07
C PRO A 77 11.76 -55.14 -2.60
N GLU A 78 11.18 -56.28 -2.20
CA GLU A 78 9.84 -56.72 -2.63
C GLU A 78 8.73 -55.77 -2.12
N ARG A 79 8.92 -55.18 -0.93
CA ARG A 79 7.99 -54.18 -0.37
C ARG A 79 7.99 -52.86 -1.15
N LEU A 80 9.01 -52.62 -1.98
CA LEU A 80 9.14 -51.45 -2.84
C LEU A 80 8.55 -51.71 -4.25
N GLU A 81 8.10 -52.93 -4.56
CA GLU A 81 7.44 -53.20 -5.82
C GLU A 81 6.16 -52.38 -5.96
N LYS A 82 6.05 -51.63 -7.07
CA LYS A 82 4.91 -50.75 -7.39
C LYS A 82 4.77 -49.55 -6.43
N VAL A 83 5.76 -49.28 -5.58
CA VAL A 83 5.87 -48.02 -4.83
C VAL A 83 6.46 -46.97 -5.77
N GLU A 84 5.91 -45.76 -5.75
CA GLU A 84 6.44 -44.64 -6.54
C GLU A 84 7.29 -43.72 -5.67
N THR A 85 6.87 -43.52 -4.43
CA THR A 85 7.52 -42.60 -3.52
C THR A 85 7.66 -43.21 -2.13
N VAL A 86 8.84 -43.09 -1.54
CA VAL A 86 9.12 -43.51 -0.15
C VAL A 86 9.39 -42.29 0.71
N PHE A 87 8.77 -42.22 1.88
CA PHE A 87 8.95 -41.15 2.87
C PHE A 87 9.62 -41.72 4.11
N TYR A 88 10.75 -41.13 4.50
CA TYR A 88 11.36 -41.35 5.80
C TYR A 88 11.48 -40.03 6.56
N HIS A 89 10.73 -39.93 7.66
CA HIS A 89 10.67 -38.78 8.54
C HIS A 89 11.28 -39.18 9.87
N ARG A 90 12.22 -38.38 10.40
CA ARG A 90 12.96 -38.69 11.64
C ARG A 90 13.15 -37.42 12.49
N PRO A 91 12.16 -37.03 13.32
CA PRO A 91 12.22 -35.81 14.12
C PRO A 91 13.16 -35.94 15.34
N ASP A 92 13.36 -37.15 15.85
CA ASP A 92 14.28 -37.42 16.96
C ASP A 92 15.73 -37.06 16.57
N SER A 93 16.49 -36.49 17.51
CA SER A 93 17.86 -35.97 17.27
C SER A 93 18.99 -36.89 17.74
N SER A 94 18.70 -38.16 18.07
CA SER A 94 19.72 -39.16 18.39
C SER A 94 20.61 -39.49 17.19
N GLU A 95 21.78 -40.06 17.46
CA GLU A 95 22.70 -40.50 16.40
C GLU A 95 22.11 -41.65 15.59
N THR A 96 22.42 -41.66 14.29
CA THR A 96 21.96 -42.70 13.36
C THR A 96 22.58 -44.06 13.70
N ASP A 97 21.74 -45.09 13.81
CA ASP A 97 22.16 -46.45 14.14
C ASP A 97 22.48 -47.30 12.89
N ASP A 98 22.84 -48.57 13.10
CA ASP A 98 23.14 -49.49 12.00
C ASP A 98 21.89 -49.99 11.25
N THR A 99 20.70 -49.91 11.85
CA THR A 99 19.43 -50.24 11.21
C THR A 99 19.11 -49.22 10.13
N GLU A 100 19.18 -47.93 10.45
CA GLU A 100 18.98 -46.84 9.49
C GLU A 100 20.04 -46.86 8.36
N LYS A 101 21.31 -47.18 8.68
CA LYS A 101 22.37 -47.32 7.66
C LYS A 101 22.06 -48.43 6.66
N ARG A 102 21.48 -49.55 7.10
CA ARG A 102 21.14 -50.70 6.24
C ARG A 102 20.05 -50.38 5.20
N LEU A 103 19.24 -49.33 5.42
CA LEU A 103 18.25 -48.86 4.43
C LEU A 103 18.89 -48.52 3.07
N LYS A 104 20.19 -48.18 3.02
CA LYS A 104 20.97 -47.96 1.78
C LYS A 104 20.74 -49.08 0.75
N ALA A 105 20.73 -50.33 1.22
CA ALA A 105 20.66 -51.52 0.37
C ALA A 105 19.33 -51.63 -0.39
N CYS A 106 18.23 -51.09 0.16
CA CYS A 106 16.91 -51.12 -0.49
C CYS A 106 16.58 -49.79 -1.18
N LEU A 107 16.79 -48.66 -0.51
CA LEU A 107 16.33 -47.36 -0.97
C LEU A 107 17.17 -46.79 -2.11
N VAL A 108 18.50 -46.98 -2.10
CA VAL A 108 19.35 -46.43 -3.17
C VAL A 108 19.10 -47.12 -4.51
N PRO A 109 18.99 -48.46 -4.60
CA PRO A 109 18.58 -49.13 -5.85
C PRO A 109 17.18 -48.71 -6.31
N PHE A 110 16.23 -48.54 -5.39
CA PHE A 110 14.88 -48.07 -5.70
C PHE A 110 14.89 -46.69 -6.37
N VAL A 111 15.61 -45.73 -5.80
CA VAL A 111 15.72 -44.38 -6.39
C VAL A 111 16.45 -44.45 -7.72
N LYS A 112 17.56 -45.20 -7.82
CA LYS A 112 18.26 -45.43 -9.11
C LYS A 112 17.34 -45.97 -10.19
N GLY A 113 16.36 -46.81 -9.82
CA GLY A 113 15.35 -47.40 -10.69
C GLY A 113 14.26 -46.44 -11.18
N GLY A 114 14.16 -45.23 -10.62
CA GLY A 114 13.14 -44.24 -10.98
C GLY A 114 12.21 -43.84 -9.84
N GLY A 115 12.35 -44.44 -8.66
CA GLY A 115 11.57 -44.06 -7.48
C GLY A 115 11.97 -42.70 -6.91
N SER A 116 11.03 -42.05 -6.21
CA SER A 116 11.28 -40.81 -5.47
C SER A 116 11.44 -41.10 -3.98
N LEU A 117 12.39 -40.46 -3.31
CA LEU A 117 12.59 -40.57 -1.87
C LEU A 117 12.51 -39.19 -1.20
N MET A 118 11.72 -39.08 -0.13
CA MET A 118 11.77 -37.92 0.77
C MET A 118 12.49 -38.31 2.05
N LEU A 119 13.55 -37.58 2.38
CA LEU A 119 14.21 -37.62 3.69
C LEU A 119 13.91 -36.31 4.40
N SER A 120 13.46 -36.37 5.66
CA SER A 120 13.18 -35.16 6.41
C SER A 120 13.71 -35.20 7.84
N MET A 121 13.98 -34.00 8.37
CA MET A 121 14.59 -33.81 9.69
C MET A 121 15.94 -34.55 9.75
N GLU A 122 16.20 -35.36 10.76
CA GLU A 122 17.53 -35.99 10.96
C GLU A 122 17.84 -37.07 9.91
N ALA A 123 16.82 -37.59 9.21
CA ALA A 123 16.99 -38.56 8.14
C ALA A 123 17.87 -38.04 6.99
N VAL A 124 18.01 -36.72 6.80
CA VAL A 124 18.85 -36.17 5.71
C VAL A 124 20.34 -36.51 5.87
N ARG A 125 20.81 -36.78 7.10
CA ARG A 125 22.21 -37.17 7.38
C ARG A 125 22.56 -38.52 6.76
N LEU A 126 21.56 -39.35 6.45
CA LEU A 126 21.74 -40.62 5.74
C LEU A 126 22.38 -40.42 4.37
N LEU A 127 22.21 -39.26 3.72
CA LEU A 127 22.88 -38.99 2.44
C LEU A 127 24.41 -38.97 2.55
N ASN A 128 24.96 -38.48 3.67
CA ASN A 128 26.40 -38.54 3.93
C ASN A 128 26.83 -39.98 4.24
N LEU A 129 26.08 -40.69 5.10
CA LEU A 129 26.38 -42.08 5.48
C LEU A 129 26.25 -43.05 4.30
N TRP A 130 25.37 -42.76 3.35
CA TRP A 130 25.21 -43.53 2.12
C TRP A 130 26.17 -43.12 1.01
N GLU A 131 27.05 -42.13 1.26
CA GLU A 131 28.04 -41.61 0.31
C GLU A 131 27.40 -41.05 -0.97
N ILE A 132 26.16 -40.56 -0.86
CA ILE A 132 25.46 -39.88 -1.95
C ILE A 132 25.84 -38.41 -1.98
N GLU A 133 25.85 -37.77 -0.80
CA GLU A 133 26.24 -36.38 -0.64
C GLU A 133 27.61 -36.31 0.08
N PRO A 134 28.69 -35.91 -0.61
CA PRO A 134 30.01 -35.85 -0.01
C PRO A 134 30.22 -34.60 0.87
N GLN A 135 29.44 -33.52 0.70
CA GLN A 135 29.49 -32.37 1.57
C GLN A 135 28.78 -32.69 2.90
N PRO A 136 29.43 -32.55 4.07
CA PRO A 136 28.78 -32.82 5.35
C PRO A 136 27.53 -31.96 5.56
N VAL A 137 26.44 -32.60 6.01
CA VAL A 137 25.26 -31.91 6.50
C VAL A 137 25.53 -31.40 7.91
N GLU A 138 25.36 -30.10 8.09
CA GLU A 138 25.63 -29.37 9.34
C GLU A 138 24.33 -29.17 10.13
N VAL A 139 24.45 -29.10 11.46
CA VAL A 139 23.35 -28.81 12.38
C VAL A 139 23.43 -27.36 12.83
N GLU A 140 22.31 -26.65 12.71
CA GLU A 140 22.14 -25.29 13.23
C GLU A 140 20.82 -25.15 13.99
N TYR A 141 20.66 -24.02 14.68
CA TYR A 141 19.44 -23.69 15.41
C TYR A 141 18.88 -22.34 14.95
N GLN A 142 17.57 -22.27 14.81
CA GLN A 142 16.82 -21.05 14.57
C GLN A 142 15.98 -20.73 15.81
N ASP A 143 16.18 -19.54 16.38
CA ASP A 143 15.28 -19.03 17.39
C ASP A 143 13.95 -18.64 16.74
N ALA A 144 12.85 -19.15 17.28
CA ALA A 144 11.48 -18.83 16.91
C ALA A 144 10.82 -18.14 18.12
N SER A 145 11.18 -16.87 18.32
CA SER A 145 10.68 -16.02 19.41
C SER A 145 9.65 -15.02 18.90
N ASP A 146 8.72 -14.64 19.77
CA ASP A 146 7.73 -13.60 19.47
C ASP A 146 8.11 -12.29 20.12
N HIS A 147 8.58 -11.36 19.29
CA HIS A 147 8.83 -9.98 19.70
C HIS A 147 7.70 -9.04 19.24
N GLY A 148 6.49 -9.60 19.03
CA GLY A 148 5.33 -8.88 18.53
C GLY A 148 5.02 -9.10 17.05
N PHE A 149 5.75 -10.02 16.40
CA PHE A 149 5.69 -10.29 14.97
C PHE A 149 5.43 -11.77 14.65
N GLY A 150 5.22 -12.58 15.69
CA GLY A 150 4.99 -14.02 15.61
C GLY A 150 6.26 -14.86 15.50
N ARG A 151 6.09 -16.18 15.67
CA ARG A 151 7.15 -17.21 15.73
C ARG A 151 7.35 -17.95 14.40
N ALA A 152 7.19 -17.23 13.28
CA ALA A 152 7.08 -17.85 11.96
C ALA A 152 8.46 -18.25 11.41
N VAL A 153 8.66 -19.55 11.20
CA VAL A 153 9.87 -20.13 10.60
C VAL A 153 9.50 -21.11 9.49
N GLY A 154 10.38 -21.23 8.50
CA GLY A 154 10.14 -22.08 7.36
C GLY A 154 11.19 -21.93 6.26
N PHE A 155 10.71 -22.00 5.02
CA PHE A 155 11.56 -22.13 3.84
C PHE A 155 11.20 -21.14 2.76
N HIS A 156 12.20 -20.69 2.00
CA HIS A 156 11.94 -19.90 0.79
C HIS A 156 12.76 -20.40 -0.40
N GLY A 157 12.10 -20.61 -1.54
CA GLY A 157 12.72 -20.91 -2.83
C GLY A 157 13.21 -19.67 -3.55
N TYR A 158 13.92 -19.86 -4.66
CA TYR A 158 14.29 -18.75 -5.54
C TYR A 158 13.10 -18.39 -6.43
N ARG A 159 12.29 -17.42 -5.98
CA ARG A 159 11.07 -16.90 -6.63
C ARG A 159 9.90 -17.88 -6.73
N GLU A 160 10.07 -19.00 -7.43
CA GLU A 160 9.00 -20.00 -7.64
C GLU A 160 9.58 -21.42 -7.76
N HIS A 161 8.85 -22.40 -7.22
CA HIS A 161 9.11 -23.82 -7.42
C HIS A 161 7.80 -24.58 -7.18
N PRO A 162 7.50 -25.70 -7.87
CA PRO A 162 6.30 -26.50 -7.65
C PRO A 162 5.97 -26.84 -6.19
N ILE A 163 6.98 -27.09 -5.35
CA ILE A 163 6.78 -27.38 -3.91
C ILE A 163 6.18 -26.18 -3.12
N TYR A 164 6.25 -24.97 -3.67
CA TYR A 164 5.67 -23.74 -3.12
C TYR A 164 4.48 -23.21 -3.95
N GLU A 165 3.87 -24.03 -4.81
CA GLU A 165 2.71 -23.62 -5.60
C GLU A 165 1.60 -23.05 -4.69
N GLY A 166 1.14 -21.84 -5.00
CA GLY A 166 0.18 -21.06 -4.21
C GLY A 166 0.68 -20.57 -2.84
N LEU A 167 1.97 -20.75 -2.53
CA LEU A 167 2.64 -20.22 -1.34
C LEU A 167 3.63 -19.09 -1.71
N PHE A 168 3.54 -18.55 -2.92
CA PHE A 168 4.30 -17.35 -3.33
C PHE A 168 5.82 -17.50 -3.17
N GLY A 169 6.34 -18.70 -3.46
CA GLY A 169 7.77 -18.98 -3.43
C GLY A 169 8.34 -19.42 -2.09
N GLY A 170 7.56 -19.39 -0.99
CA GLY A 170 8.03 -19.83 0.33
C GLY A 170 6.93 -20.28 1.27
N ALA A 171 7.28 -21.03 2.31
CA ALA A 171 6.31 -21.60 3.24
C ALA A 171 6.76 -21.46 4.68
N TYR A 172 6.02 -20.70 5.48
CA TYR A 172 6.08 -20.75 6.94
C TYR A 172 5.37 -21.99 7.46
N VAL A 173 6.02 -23.15 7.27
CA VAL A 173 5.46 -24.45 7.65
C VAL A 173 5.34 -24.63 9.16
N TRP A 174 6.00 -23.79 9.96
CA TRP A 174 5.94 -23.87 11.42
C TRP A 174 5.76 -22.48 12.05
N LYS A 175 4.68 -22.33 12.83
CA LYS A 175 4.43 -21.18 13.70
C LYS A 175 3.90 -21.71 15.04
N ALA A 176 4.80 -21.83 16.02
CA ALA A 176 4.45 -22.28 17.36
C ALA A 176 3.68 -21.20 18.15
N TRP A 177 3.08 -21.62 19.26
CA TRP A 177 2.41 -20.74 20.23
C TRP A 177 3.35 -20.24 21.33
N GLU A 178 4.48 -20.93 21.52
CA GLU A 178 5.48 -20.62 22.54
C GLU A 178 6.87 -20.50 21.91
N ASP A 179 7.68 -19.64 22.52
CA ASP A 179 9.05 -19.40 22.09
C ASP A 179 9.86 -20.69 22.19
N HIS A 180 10.58 -21.05 21.13
CA HIS A 180 11.37 -22.26 21.10
C HIS A 180 12.57 -22.11 20.16
N LYS A 181 13.52 -23.04 20.27
CA LYS A 181 14.63 -23.17 19.32
C LYS A 181 14.38 -24.36 18.40
N ALA A 182 14.29 -24.09 17.11
CA ALA A 182 14.09 -25.11 16.11
C ALA A 182 15.43 -25.56 15.54
N ARG A 183 15.67 -26.87 15.56
CA ARG A 183 16.85 -27.49 14.97
C ARG A 183 16.68 -27.62 13.46
N THR A 184 17.73 -27.28 12.70
CA THR A 184 17.77 -27.35 11.24
C THR A 184 19.03 -28.04 10.76
N LEU A 185 18.91 -28.82 9.69
CA LEU A 185 20.00 -29.55 9.05
C LEU A 185 20.17 -29.09 7.60
N GLY A 186 21.41 -28.91 7.16
CA GLY A 186 21.68 -28.50 5.78
C GLY A 186 23.11 -28.05 5.56
N PHE A 187 23.28 -27.02 4.73
CA PHE A 187 24.59 -26.46 4.39
C PHE A 187 24.69 -24.99 4.76
N SER A 188 25.81 -24.62 5.37
CA SER A 188 26.01 -23.30 5.97
C SER A 188 27.09 -22.49 5.28
N GLY A 189 27.00 -21.16 5.41
CA GLY A 189 27.98 -20.23 4.83
C GLY A 189 28.09 -20.39 3.30
N ARG A 190 29.28 -20.76 2.82
CA ARG A 190 29.55 -21.00 1.40
C ARG A 190 29.36 -22.46 0.98
N ASN A 191 29.09 -23.36 1.91
CA ASN A 191 28.86 -24.77 1.59
C ASN A 191 27.54 -24.93 0.83
N VAL A 192 27.55 -25.80 -0.17
CA VAL A 192 26.42 -26.17 -1.03
C VAL A 192 26.50 -27.69 -1.23
N PRO A 193 25.38 -28.38 -1.55
CA PRO A 193 25.43 -29.80 -1.90
C PRO A 193 26.38 -30.03 -3.07
N ARG A 194 27.17 -31.10 -2.99
CA ARG A 194 28.20 -31.47 -3.97
C ARG A 194 27.86 -32.75 -4.72
N ALA A 195 26.78 -33.45 -4.37
CA ALA A 195 26.28 -34.55 -5.16
C ALA A 195 26.00 -34.10 -6.61
N GLU A 196 26.21 -35.00 -7.57
CA GLU A 196 26.09 -34.69 -9.00
C GLU A 196 24.70 -34.13 -9.31
N SER A 197 24.66 -32.98 -10.01
CA SER A 197 23.43 -32.28 -10.40
C SER A 197 22.49 -31.85 -9.25
N ALA A 198 22.93 -31.92 -7.99
CA ALA A 198 22.11 -31.48 -6.86
C ALA A 198 21.74 -29.99 -6.96
N LYS A 199 20.53 -29.66 -6.49
CA LYS A 199 19.96 -28.31 -6.54
C LYS A 199 19.43 -27.88 -5.18
N VAL A 200 19.62 -26.60 -4.85
CA VAL A 200 19.06 -26.01 -3.63
C VAL A 200 17.68 -25.43 -3.96
N LEU A 201 16.65 -26.00 -3.34
CA LEU A 201 15.25 -25.63 -3.55
C LEU A 201 14.74 -24.69 -2.45
N GLY A 202 15.39 -24.64 -1.30
CA GLY A 202 14.93 -23.85 -0.16
C GLY A 202 16.04 -23.44 0.80
N ILE A 203 16.03 -22.18 1.18
CA ILE A 203 16.85 -21.63 2.25
C ILE A 203 16.02 -21.45 3.52
N ASN A 204 16.70 -21.26 4.64
CA ASN A 204 16.04 -20.94 5.89
C ASN A 204 15.38 -19.55 5.82
N TRP A 205 14.12 -19.48 6.27
CA TRP A 205 13.34 -18.25 6.32
C TRP A 205 12.78 -18.05 7.74
N ALA A 206 13.09 -16.91 8.34
CA ALA A 206 12.59 -16.53 9.66
C ALA A 206 12.06 -15.10 9.64
N TYR A 207 10.78 -14.94 10.02
CA TYR A 207 10.01 -13.69 10.07
C TYR A 207 9.95 -12.84 8.77
N ILE A 208 11.01 -12.13 8.41
CA ILE A 208 11.10 -11.37 7.15
C ILE A 208 12.48 -11.52 6.50
N ARG A 209 13.37 -12.31 7.10
CA ARG A 209 14.76 -12.42 6.67
C ARG A 209 15.01 -13.73 5.94
N TYR A 210 15.52 -13.60 4.73
CA TYR A 210 16.07 -14.73 3.98
C TYR A 210 17.49 -15.02 4.47
N HIS A 211 17.72 -16.22 4.97
CA HIS A 211 19.05 -16.67 5.37
C HIS A 211 19.68 -17.45 4.22
N GLU A 212 20.08 -16.77 3.15
CA GLU A 212 20.61 -17.40 1.92
C GLU A 212 21.85 -18.27 2.14
N ASN A 213 22.56 -18.03 3.24
CA ASN A 213 23.71 -18.81 3.67
C ASN A 213 23.33 -20.17 4.28
N ARG A 214 22.07 -20.41 4.64
CA ARG A 214 21.55 -21.64 5.27
C ARG A 214 20.62 -22.37 4.31
N LYS A 215 21.11 -23.42 3.65
CA LYS A 215 20.38 -24.19 2.63
C LYS A 215 19.84 -25.43 3.29
N VAL A 216 18.52 -25.54 3.35
CA VAL A 216 17.81 -26.53 4.21
C VAL A 216 16.89 -27.44 3.42
N ILE A 217 16.62 -27.11 2.14
CA ILE A 217 15.95 -28.01 1.20
C ILE A 217 16.81 -28.13 -0.05
N TRP A 218 17.14 -29.37 -0.40
CA TRP A 218 17.84 -29.68 -1.64
C TRP A 218 17.31 -30.97 -2.27
N GLU A 219 17.47 -31.05 -3.59
CA GLU A 219 17.15 -32.23 -4.38
C GLU A 219 18.44 -32.81 -4.94
N THR A 220 18.57 -34.12 -4.87
CA THR A 220 19.68 -34.88 -5.42
C THR A 220 19.15 -35.92 -6.41
N PRO A 221 19.37 -35.74 -7.72
CA PRO A 221 19.10 -36.78 -8.72
C PRO A 221 19.98 -38.01 -8.46
N VAL A 222 19.40 -39.21 -8.50
CA VAL A 222 20.15 -40.47 -8.33
C VAL A 222 19.63 -41.50 -9.32
N GLY A 223 20.43 -41.79 -10.35
CA GLY A 223 19.99 -42.66 -11.46
C GLY A 223 18.80 -42.05 -12.21
N LYS A 224 17.68 -42.78 -12.31
CA LYS A 224 16.45 -42.29 -12.96
C LYS A 224 15.51 -41.56 -12.01
N GLY A 225 15.72 -41.67 -10.70
CA GLY A 225 14.89 -41.07 -9.67
C GLY A 225 15.59 -39.91 -8.98
N LYS A 226 15.04 -39.51 -7.83
CA LYS A 226 15.50 -38.35 -7.07
C LYS A 226 15.27 -38.51 -5.57
N ILE A 227 16.10 -37.83 -4.79
CA ILE A 227 15.94 -37.69 -3.34
C ILE A 227 15.68 -36.22 -3.03
N LEU A 228 14.59 -35.92 -2.32
CA LEU A 228 14.31 -34.61 -1.75
C LEU A 228 14.62 -34.63 -0.25
N ALA A 229 15.55 -33.79 0.17
CA ALA A 229 15.94 -33.63 1.57
C ALA A 229 15.33 -32.34 2.14
N ILE A 230 14.63 -32.43 3.28
CA ILE A 230 14.04 -31.30 4.00
C ILE A 230 14.51 -31.31 5.45
N GLY A 231 15.50 -30.48 5.78
CA GLY A 231 16.23 -30.58 7.04
C GLY A 231 15.62 -29.86 8.26
N GLY A 232 14.36 -29.43 8.26
CA GLY A 232 13.79 -28.73 9.42
C GLY A 232 12.27 -28.57 9.41
N TYR A 233 11.73 -28.00 10.50
CA TYR A 233 10.37 -27.43 10.64
C TYR A 233 9.15 -28.31 10.30
N LEU A 234 9.32 -29.58 9.92
CA LEU A 234 8.22 -30.48 9.62
C LEU A 234 7.77 -31.20 10.89
N TYR A 235 6.91 -30.54 11.67
CA TYR A 235 6.25 -31.14 12.83
C TYR A 235 4.75 -31.28 12.53
N PHE A 236 4.30 -32.51 12.32
CA PHE A 236 2.96 -32.84 11.83
C PHE A 236 1.93 -33.00 12.96
N SER A 237 2.33 -33.52 14.11
CA SER A 237 1.44 -33.77 15.26
C SER A 237 1.32 -32.56 16.20
N MET A 238 2.34 -31.70 16.26
CA MET A 238 2.36 -30.56 17.16
C MET A 238 1.38 -29.44 16.74
N ALA A 239 0.92 -28.68 17.72
CA ALA A 239 0.04 -27.53 17.49
C ALA A 239 0.75 -26.43 16.70
N ASN A 240 0.14 -25.98 15.60
CA ASN A 240 0.75 -25.06 14.64
C ASN A 240 -0.28 -24.04 14.16
N ALA A 241 -0.04 -22.76 14.40
CA ALA A 241 -0.91 -21.68 13.93
C ALA A 241 -0.97 -21.63 12.38
N ASN A 242 0.08 -22.08 11.69
CA ASN A 242 0.18 -22.13 10.23
C ASN A 242 -0.10 -23.53 9.65
N ARG A 243 -0.96 -24.33 10.30
CA ARG A 243 -1.25 -25.71 9.85
C ARG A 243 -1.74 -25.75 8.39
N SER A 244 -2.53 -24.77 7.94
CA SER A 244 -2.99 -24.69 6.54
C SER A 244 -1.82 -24.57 5.54
N THR A 245 -0.81 -23.76 5.85
CA THR A 245 0.42 -23.61 5.07
C THR A 245 1.24 -24.90 5.04
N LEU A 246 1.41 -25.56 6.20
CA LEU A 246 2.09 -26.86 6.27
C LEU A 246 1.39 -27.91 5.39
N LEU A 247 0.07 -28.01 5.48
CA LEU A 247 -0.72 -28.95 4.69
C LEU A 247 -0.56 -28.72 3.18
N MET A 248 -0.62 -27.46 2.75
CA MET A 248 -0.48 -27.09 1.35
C MET A 248 0.94 -27.38 0.84
N PHE A 249 1.98 -27.04 1.61
CA PHE A 249 3.37 -27.35 1.29
C PHE A 249 3.58 -28.86 1.14
N MET A 250 3.09 -29.67 2.08
CA MET A 250 3.23 -31.11 2.02
C MET A 250 2.47 -31.74 0.86
N ASN A 251 1.26 -31.27 0.56
CA ASN A 251 0.54 -31.69 -0.63
C ASN A 251 1.38 -31.40 -1.88
N ASN A 252 1.97 -30.21 -2.00
CA ASN A 252 2.86 -29.88 -3.13
C ASN A 252 4.07 -30.80 -3.22
N VAL A 253 4.71 -31.12 -2.10
CA VAL A 253 5.84 -32.07 -2.05
C VAL A 253 5.42 -33.46 -2.51
N ILE A 254 4.29 -33.99 -2.00
CA ILE A 254 3.79 -35.33 -2.35
C ILE A 254 3.56 -35.46 -3.85
N ASP A 255 2.88 -34.49 -4.46
CA ASP A 255 2.57 -34.55 -5.89
C ASP A 255 3.78 -34.28 -6.78
N TYR A 256 4.69 -33.41 -6.35
CA TYR A 256 5.96 -33.19 -7.04
C TYR A 256 6.84 -34.44 -7.07
N LEU A 257 6.85 -35.23 -5.99
CA LEU A 257 7.60 -36.49 -5.91
C LEU A 257 6.89 -37.65 -6.63
N SER A 258 5.56 -37.64 -6.68
CA SER A 258 4.77 -38.61 -7.46
C SER A 258 4.85 -38.39 -8.98
N GLY A 259 5.50 -37.31 -9.43
CA GLY A 259 5.56 -36.94 -10.86
C GLY A 259 4.25 -36.37 -11.42
N ASP A 260 3.28 -36.02 -10.56
CA ASP A 260 2.04 -35.37 -10.97
C ASP A 260 2.29 -33.87 -11.19
N HIS A 261 2.71 -33.54 -12.41
CA HIS A 261 2.96 -32.17 -12.82
C HIS A 261 1.71 -31.44 -13.34
N SER A 262 0.56 -32.12 -13.43
CA SER A 262 -0.64 -31.60 -14.11
C SER A 262 -1.25 -30.34 -13.46
N ARG A 263 -0.92 -30.11 -12.20
CA ARG A 263 -1.48 -29.05 -11.34
C ARG A 263 -0.56 -27.87 -11.08
N PHE A 264 0.73 -27.97 -11.41
CA PHE A 264 1.69 -26.91 -11.13
C PHE A 264 1.75 -25.92 -12.27
N LYS A 265 1.64 -24.62 -11.94
CA LYS A 265 1.88 -23.52 -12.89
C LYS A 265 3.29 -22.96 -12.73
N SER A 266 3.86 -23.11 -11.55
CA SER A 266 5.19 -22.64 -11.18
C SER A 266 6.29 -23.34 -12.00
N LYS A 267 7.31 -22.58 -12.37
CA LYS A 267 8.53 -23.13 -12.97
C LYS A 267 9.46 -23.71 -11.89
N GLN A 268 10.31 -24.66 -12.27
CA GLN A 268 11.34 -25.20 -11.38
C GLN A 268 12.56 -24.26 -11.34
N LYS A 269 12.54 -23.25 -10.47
CA LYS A 269 13.70 -22.40 -10.22
C LYS A 269 14.45 -22.82 -8.96
N TYR A 270 15.75 -22.55 -8.96
CA TYR A 270 16.67 -22.99 -7.92
C TYR A 270 17.54 -21.83 -7.47
N TRP A 271 17.99 -21.89 -6.22
CA TRP A 271 19.02 -20.97 -5.73
C TRP A 271 20.35 -21.24 -6.46
N VAL A 272 21.01 -20.17 -6.90
CA VAL A 272 22.28 -20.23 -7.65
C VAL A 272 23.41 -19.64 -6.81
N TYR A 273 24.54 -20.34 -6.76
CA TYR A 273 25.72 -19.96 -5.98
C TYR A 273 26.98 -19.93 -6.86
N ASP A 274 26.90 -19.18 -7.97
CA ASP A 274 28.01 -19.03 -8.92
C ASP A 274 29.23 -18.35 -8.26
N SER A 275 30.43 -18.80 -8.63
CA SER A 275 31.69 -18.14 -8.22
C SER A 275 32.06 -16.94 -9.10
N ILE A 276 31.52 -16.88 -10.32
CA ILE A 276 31.74 -15.79 -11.28
C ILE A 276 30.70 -14.71 -11.04
N HIS A 277 31.14 -13.48 -10.76
CA HIS A 277 30.26 -12.36 -10.51
C HIS A 277 29.69 -11.75 -11.79
N THR A 278 30.53 -11.55 -12.81
CA THR A 278 30.15 -10.93 -14.09
C THR A 278 30.83 -11.64 -15.25
N GLN A 279 30.18 -11.64 -16.42
CA GLN A 279 30.73 -12.22 -17.64
C GLN A 279 30.33 -11.39 -18.87
N LYS A 280 31.32 -10.92 -19.63
CA LYS A 280 31.09 -10.32 -20.95
C LYS A 280 30.76 -11.41 -21.96
N VAL A 281 29.75 -11.17 -22.80
CA VAL A 281 29.32 -12.09 -23.86
C VAL A 281 29.04 -11.32 -25.15
N ASP A 282 28.82 -12.05 -26.24
CA ASP A 282 28.33 -11.46 -27.48
C ASP A 282 26.94 -10.86 -27.30
N PHE A 283 26.68 -9.77 -28.02
CA PHE A 283 25.38 -9.12 -27.98
C PHE A 283 24.29 -10.10 -28.46
N PRO A 284 23.16 -10.24 -27.74
CA PRO A 284 22.16 -11.23 -28.10
C PRO A 284 21.52 -10.97 -29.47
N ASP A 285 20.98 -12.02 -30.08
CA ASP A 285 20.40 -12.00 -31.44
C ASP A 285 19.04 -11.27 -31.52
N TYR A 286 19.09 -9.95 -31.38
CA TYR A 286 18.05 -8.98 -31.72
C TYR A 286 18.70 -7.64 -32.13
N LYS A 287 18.07 -6.91 -33.04
CA LYS A 287 18.59 -5.65 -33.59
C LYS A 287 17.96 -4.45 -32.88
N ILE A 288 18.79 -3.53 -32.38
CA ILE A 288 18.35 -2.19 -31.97
C ILE A 288 18.66 -1.21 -33.11
N THR A 289 17.67 -0.43 -33.54
CA THR A 289 17.87 0.58 -34.59
C THR A 289 18.03 1.95 -33.93
N LEU A 290 19.24 2.52 -34.02
CA LEU A 290 19.46 3.89 -33.57
C LEU A 290 18.73 4.87 -34.48
N LYS A 291 18.07 5.84 -33.85
CA LYS A 291 17.39 6.93 -34.52
C LYS A 291 17.58 8.19 -33.68
N GLU A 292 18.12 9.21 -34.32
CA GLU A 292 18.31 10.52 -33.71
C GLU A 292 16.96 11.12 -33.28
N GLU A 293 16.92 11.65 -32.04
CA GLU A 293 15.75 12.36 -31.52
C GLU A 293 15.72 13.79 -32.10
N PRO A 294 14.60 14.22 -32.71
CA PRO A 294 14.40 15.61 -33.09
C PRO A 294 14.43 16.54 -31.87
N ASP A 295 14.80 17.80 -32.06
CA ASP A 295 14.69 18.78 -30.96
C ASP A 295 13.23 19.02 -30.60
N TRP A 296 12.95 19.01 -29.30
CA TRP A 296 11.65 19.33 -28.73
C TRP A 296 11.79 19.87 -27.31
N GLU A 297 10.77 20.59 -26.87
CA GLU A 297 10.70 21.18 -25.55
C GLU A 297 9.43 20.73 -24.82
N PRO A 298 9.51 20.43 -23.51
CA PRO A 298 8.33 20.15 -22.70
C PRO A 298 7.35 21.32 -22.78
N LYS A 299 6.07 21.01 -23.00
CA LYS A 299 5.01 22.03 -23.00
C LYS A 299 4.66 22.41 -21.57
N GLU A 300 4.38 23.68 -21.32
CA GLU A 300 3.95 24.13 -20.00
C GLU A 300 2.70 23.37 -19.49
N SER A 301 2.70 23.14 -18.18
CA SER A 301 1.67 22.46 -17.40
C SER A 301 1.15 23.42 -16.31
N PRO A 302 -0.15 23.41 -15.98
CA PRO A 302 -0.69 24.19 -14.86
C PRO A 302 -0.07 23.82 -13.50
N LEU A 303 0.38 22.58 -13.34
CA LEU A 303 1.06 22.07 -12.16
C LEU A 303 2.57 22.08 -12.37
N ARG A 304 3.12 23.27 -12.67
CA ARG A 304 4.55 23.47 -12.88
C ARG A 304 5.13 24.30 -11.75
N ASN A 305 6.09 23.73 -11.04
CA ASN A 305 6.81 24.42 -9.97
C ASN A 305 8.31 24.51 -10.28
N VAL A 306 8.91 25.64 -9.94
CA VAL A 306 10.33 25.91 -10.21
C VAL A 306 11.00 26.43 -8.95
N ARG A 307 12.16 25.88 -8.59
CA ARG A 307 13.00 26.40 -7.49
C ARG A 307 14.48 26.13 -7.71
N LYS A 308 15.34 26.72 -6.88
CA LYS A 308 16.75 26.32 -6.79
C LYS A 308 16.83 24.92 -6.19
N ALA A 309 17.66 24.06 -6.78
CA ALA A 309 17.85 22.71 -6.30
C ALA A 309 18.50 22.68 -4.90
N ASP A 310 17.99 21.82 -4.00
CA ASP A 310 18.57 21.56 -2.68
C ASP A 310 19.05 20.11 -2.56
N LYS A 311 20.24 19.90 -1.98
CA LYS A 311 20.80 18.55 -1.73
C LYS A 311 20.01 17.72 -0.73
N ARG A 312 19.13 18.35 0.06
CA ARG A 312 18.29 17.70 1.07
C ARG A 312 16.98 17.17 0.47
N HIS A 313 16.51 17.76 -0.63
CA HIS A 313 15.21 17.46 -1.22
C HIS A 313 15.29 16.24 -2.14
N PHE A 314 14.41 15.28 -1.88
CA PHE A 314 14.23 14.05 -2.65
C PHE A 314 13.28 14.30 -3.83
N TRP A 315 13.43 13.56 -4.92
CA TRP A 315 12.50 13.58 -6.04
C TRP A 315 12.29 12.18 -6.61
N ASN A 316 11.13 12.01 -7.26
CA ASN A 316 10.82 10.83 -8.07
C ASN A 316 10.22 11.21 -9.44
N VAL A 317 10.45 10.34 -10.44
CA VAL A 317 9.72 10.28 -11.71
C VAL A 317 9.27 8.84 -11.89
N ALA A 318 7.95 8.61 -11.86
CA ALA A 318 7.37 7.27 -11.85
C ALA A 318 6.33 7.10 -12.96
N GLY A 319 6.30 5.90 -13.53
CA GLY A 319 5.17 5.31 -14.24
C GLY A 319 4.80 3.98 -13.57
N GLN A 320 3.82 3.25 -14.11
CA GLN A 320 3.34 2.03 -13.47
C GLN A 320 4.40 0.93 -13.36
N GLN A 321 5.44 0.91 -14.21
CA GLN A 321 6.47 -0.16 -14.19
C GLN A 321 7.89 0.35 -13.96
N ILE A 322 8.10 1.66 -13.88
CA ILE A 322 9.43 2.26 -13.81
C ILE A 322 9.45 3.46 -12.85
N LEU A 323 10.52 3.56 -12.06
CA LEU A 323 10.70 4.57 -11.02
C LEU A 323 12.15 5.06 -11.04
N ALA A 324 12.37 6.34 -11.36
CA ALA A 324 13.65 7.01 -11.16
C ALA A 324 13.61 7.93 -9.94
N MET A 325 14.72 7.98 -9.21
CA MET A 325 14.81 8.69 -7.94
C MET A 325 16.18 9.35 -7.75
N GLY A 326 16.21 10.44 -6.99
CA GLY A 326 17.44 11.12 -6.61
C GLY A 326 17.21 12.34 -5.73
N ARG A 327 18.20 13.22 -5.67
CA ARG A 327 18.15 14.51 -4.98
C ARG A 327 18.15 15.65 -5.98
N GLU A 328 17.53 16.77 -5.65
CA GLU A 328 17.43 17.90 -6.59
C GLU A 328 18.82 18.39 -7.00
N GLN A 329 19.71 18.53 -6.01
CA GLN A 329 21.14 18.75 -6.22
C GLN A 329 21.88 17.43 -6.00
N GLY A 330 22.05 16.66 -7.07
CA GLY A 330 22.63 15.33 -7.02
C GLY A 330 22.60 14.62 -8.37
N ASN A 331 23.08 13.38 -8.39
CA ASN A 331 22.95 12.48 -9.53
C ASN A 331 21.57 11.79 -9.55
N ILE A 332 21.27 11.04 -10.61
CA ILE A 332 20.16 10.08 -10.57
C ILE A 332 20.65 8.88 -9.78
N GLU A 333 20.19 8.76 -8.54
CA GLU A 333 20.68 7.76 -7.58
C GLU A 333 20.28 6.34 -8.03
N GLU A 334 19.01 6.14 -8.41
CA GLU A 334 18.46 4.82 -8.72
C GLU A 334 17.36 4.87 -9.79
N ILE A 335 17.31 3.84 -10.63
CA ILE A 335 16.20 3.55 -11.54
C ILE A 335 15.78 2.09 -11.34
N TRP A 336 14.52 1.90 -10.98
CA TRP A 336 13.88 0.62 -10.78
C TRP A 336 12.93 0.33 -11.92
N ILE A 337 13.02 -0.87 -12.48
CA ILE A 337 11.96 -1.48 -13.26
C ILE A 337 11.57 -2.73 -12.50
N HIS A 338 10.48 -2.64 -11.75
CA HIS A 338 10.15 -3.65 -10.75
C HIS A 338 10.06 -5.05 -11.38
N PRO A 339 10.73 -6.05 -10.79
CA PRO A 339 11.20 -6.10 -9.41
C PRO A 339 12.71 -5.81 -9.19
N ILE A 340 13.39 -5.20 -10.17
CA ILE A 340 14.85 -5.03 -10.15
C ILE A 340 15.27 -3.55 -10.22
N MET A 341 16.33 -3.21 -9.49
CA MET A 341 17.10 -1.99 -9.73
C MET A 341 17.91 -2.21 -11.01
N VAL A 342 17.45 -1.63 -12.12
CA VAL A 342 18.11 -1.80 -13.41
C VAL A 342 19.37 -0.94 -13.51
N LEU A 343 19.36 0.23 -12.88
CA LEU A 343 20.43 1.21 -12.98
C LEU A 343 20.58 2.00 -11.67
N ARG A 344 21.81 2.41 -11.34
CA ARG A 344 22.13 3.28 -10.20
C ARG A 344 23.34 4.17 -10.50
N ASP A 345 23.47 5.21 -9.70
CA ASP A 345 24.59 6.16 -9.71
C ASP A 345 24.82 6.85 -11.07
N LEU A 346 23.74 7.13 -11.82
CA LEU A 346 23.86 7.78 -13.13
C LEU A 346 24.27 9.23 -12.98
N SER A 347 25.45 9.54 -13.50
CA SER A 347 26.09 10.85 -13.37
C SER A 347 26.54 11.39 -14.72
N VAL A 348 26.47 12.72 -14.88
CA VAL A 348 26.87 13.42 -16.10
C VAL A 348 27.94 14.45 -15.78
N GLY A 349 29.00 14.45 -16.58
CA GLY A 349 30.13 15.36 -16.46
C GLY A 349 30.40 16.12 -17.76
N ILE A 350 30.98 17.30 -17.66
CA ILE A 350 31.32 18.18 -18.78
C ILE A 350 32.81 18.47 -18.73
N LYS A 351 33.51 18.26 -19.84
CA LYS A 351 34.87 18.78 -20.03
C LYS A 351 34.82 19.94 -21.00
N TYR A 352 35.32 21.09 -20.55
CA TYR A 352 35.48 22.28 -21.39
C TYR A 352 36.81 22.23 -22.13
N LYS A 353 36.86 22.85 -23.31
CA LYS A 353 38.08 22.93 -24.14
C LYS A 353 39.28 23.57 -23.44
N HIS A 354 39.03 24.44 -22.47
CA HIS A 354 40.05 25.17 -21.71
C HIS A 354 40.28 24.64 -20.29
N HIS A 355 39.61 23.54 -19.90
CA HIS A 355 39.82 22.89 -18.60
C HIS A 355 40.49 21.52 -18.76
N GLU A 356 41.37 21.19 -17.83
CA GLU A 356 41.93 19.84 -17.71
C GLU A 356 40.97 18.89 -16.98
N GLU A 357 40.22 19.39 -15.99
CA GLU A 357 39.34 18.58 -15.14
C GLU A 357 37.88 18.52 -15.67
N VAL A 358 37.19 17.43 -15.35
CA VAL A 358 35.76 17.25 -15.66
C VAL A 358 34.88 17.85 -14.58
N VAL A 359 33.93 18.68 -14.99
CA VAL A 359 32.94 19.33 -14.12
C VAL A 359 31.67 18.49 -14.07
N TRP A 360 31.36 17.98 -12.88
CA TRP A 360 30.18 17.12 -12.68
C TRP A 360 28.92 17.91 -12.33
N LEU A 361 27.81 17.56 -12.98
CA LEU A 361 26.54 18.26 -12.80
C LEU A 361 26.01 18.20 -11.36
N ASP A 362 26.30 17.12 -10.60
CA ASP A 362 25.89 17.00 -9.20
C ASP A 362 26.56 18.06 -8.29
N LYS A 363 27.66 18.67 -8.74
CA LYS A 363 28.35 19.77 -8.06
C LYS A 363 27.96 21.16 -8.58
N GLN A 364 27.24 21.24 -9.70
CA GLN A 364 26.84 22.50 -10.31
C GLN A 364 25.49 22.95 -9.78
N ALA A 365 25.39 24.23 -9.40
CA ALA A 365 24.11 24.79 -8.98
C ALA A 365 23.09 24.70 -10.13
N SER A 366 21.91 24.17 -9.84
CA SER A 366 20.84 24.03 -10.81
C SER A 366 19.52 24.64 -10.35
N GLN A 367 18.70 25.00 -11.33
CA GLN A 367 17.27 25.20 -11.14
C GLN A 367 16.55 23.91 -11.48
N ILE A 368 15.57 23.51 -10.66
CA ILE A 368 14.72 22.35 -10.90
C ILE A 368 13.31 22.81 -11.27
N THR A 369 12.77 22.21 -12.32
CA THR A 369 11.36 22.29 -12.71
C THR A 369 10.70 20.94 -12.41
N ARG A 370 9.59 20.96 -11.68
CA ARG A 370 8.75 19.79 -11.39
C ARG A 370 7.38 19.96 -12.04
N SER A 371 6.97 18.92 -12.78
CA SER A 371 5.64 18.73 -13.34
C SER A 371 5.20 17.29 -13.07
N PRO A 372 3.90 16.94 -13.07
CA PRO A 372 3.44 15.56 -12.94
C PRO A 372 4.14 14.59 -13.92
N ASP A 373 4.33 15.05 -15.16
CA ASP A 373 4.76 14.29 -16.33
C ASP A 373 6.28 14.26 -16.57
N TYR A 374 7.06 15.18 -15.97
CA TYR A 374 8.51 15.22 -16.12
C TYR A 374 9.22 15.98 -14.98
N LEU A 375 10.53 15.75 -14.89
CA LEU A 375 11.46 16.57 -14.11
C LEU A 375 12.49 17.17 -15.06
N GLU A 376 12.86 18.43 -14.83
CA GLU A 376 13.94 19.08 -15.56
C GLU A 376 14.92 19.76 -14.59
N ARG A 377 16.22 19.59 -14.84
CA ARG A 377 17.29 20.37 -14.19
C ARG A 377 18.00 21.23 -15.23
N GLU A 378 18.04 22.53 -14.99
CA GLU A 378 18.82 23.49 -15.77
C GLU A 378 20.04 23.92 -14.95
N TYR A 379 21.23 23.69 -15.51
CA TYR A 379 22.53 24.05 -14.95
C TYR A 379 23.09 25.24 -15.72
N LEU A 380 23.66 26.20 -14.99
CA LEU A 380 24.38 27.31 -15.60
C LEU A 380 25.80 26.85 -15.93
N LEU A 381 26.18 26.90 -17.21
CA LEU A 381 27.54 26.64 -17.66
C LEU A 381 28.32 27.96 -17.79
N GLU A 382 29.63 27.88 -18.06
CA GLU A 382 30.46 29.08 -18.26
C GLU A 382 30.01 29.94 -19.45
N LYS A 383 29.57 29.29 -20.55
CA LYS A 383 29.11 29.96 -21.77
C LYS A 383 27.84 29.33 -22.35
N GLY A 384 26.80 29.19 -21.54
CA GLY A 384 25.51 28.64 -21.96
C GLY A 384 24.81 27.95 -20.82
N ARG A 385 23.95 26.98 -21.14
CA ARG A 385 23.19 26.17 -20.20
C ARG A 385 23.29 24.70 -20.56
N PHE A 386 23.06 23.86 -19.57
CA PHE A 386 22.85 22.44 -19.74
C PHE A 386 21.50 22.07 -19.14
N ARG A 387 20.69 21.32 -19.87
CA ARG A 387 19.36 20.88 -19.43
C ARG A 387 19.29 19.37 -19.45
N GLU A 388 18.73 18.82 -18.38
CA GLU A 388 18.49 17.39 -18.18
C GLU A 388 17.00 17.18 -17.94
N ILE A 389 16.32 16.54 -18.90
CA ILE A 389 14.86 16.33 -18.88
C ILE A 389 14.59 14.83 -18.74
N ILE A 390 13.94 14.44 -17.64
CA ILE A 390 13.63 13.06 -17.26
C ILE A 390 12.12 12.85 -17.33
N HIS A 391 11.68 11.83 -18.08
CA HIS A 391 10.28 11.42 -18.14
C HIS A 391 10.12 9.92 -18.36
N ALA A 392 9.04 9.37 -17.80
CA ALA A 392 8.69 7.95 -17.89
C ALA A 392 7.41 7.75 -18.72
N SER A 393 7.28 6.58 -19.32
CA SER A 393 5.99 6.12 -19.83
C SER A 393 5.02 5.91 -18.67
N PRO A 394 3.74 6.32 -18.77
CA PRO A 394 2.77 6.10 -17.70
C PRO A 394 2.50 4.61 -17.43
N GLU A 395 2.60 3.73 -18.44
CA GLU A 395 2.19 2.32 -18.33
C GLU A 395 3.31 1.31 -18.60
N ASN A 396 4.30 1.68 -19.44
CA ASN A 396 5.32 0.77 -19.93
C ASN A 396 6.63 0.89 -19.13
N PRO A 397 7.46 -0.17 -19.07
CA PRO A 397 8.77 -0.15 -18.42
C PRO A 397 9.81 0.59 -19.27
N LEU A 398 9.57 1.88 -19.50
CA LEU A 398 10.31 2.72 -20.44
C LEU A 398 10.51 4.13 -19.88
N MET A 399 11.74 4.63 -19.99
CA MET A 399 12.12 5.99 -19.62
C MET A 399 13.07 6.57 -20.66
N ALA A 400 12.99 7.89 -20.86
CA ALA A 400 13.97 8.63 -21.61
C ALA A 400 14.54 9.79 -20.78
N ILE A 401 15.84 10.00 -20.91
CA ILE A 401 16.58 11.11 -20.32
C ILE A 401 17.22 11.90 -21.46
N ASN A 402 16.90 13.19 -21.54
CA ASN A 402 17.23 14.05 -22.67
C ASN A 402 18.16 15.13 -22.16
N TYR A 403 19.37 15.19 -22.71
CA TYR A 403 20.37 16.19 -22.40
C TYR A 403 20.46 17.19 -23.54
N ARG A 404 20.45 18.48 -23.23
CA ARG A 404 20.57 19.57 -24.20
C ARG A 404 21.55 20.61 -23.67
N TRP A 405 22.44 21.13 -24.51
CA TRP A 405 23.32 22.22 -24.13
C TRP A 405 23.60 23.16 -25.30
N ASP A 406 23.71 24.44 -24.99
CA ASP A 406 23.99 25.53 -25.93
C ASP A 406 25.33 26.22 -25.58
N ALA A 407 26.34 25.41 -25.24
CA ALA A 407 27.66 25.88 -24.85
C ALA A 407 28.75 25.44 -25.85
N PRO A 408 29.32 26.36 -26.66
CA PRO A 408 30.24 26.03 -27.74
C PRO A 408 31.65 25.62 -27.26
N ASP A 409 31.95 25.81 -25.99
CA ASP A 409 33.21 25.45 -25.33
C ASP A 409 33.19 24.08 -24.66
N VAL A 410 32.04 23.38 -24.65
CA VAL A 410 31.98 21.97 -24.27
C VAL A 410 32.78 21.15 -25.28
N GLU A 411 33.83 20.47 -24.81
CA GLU A 411 34.65 19.54 -25.61
C GLU A 411 34.02 18.15 -25.58
N HIS A 412 33.71 17.67 -24.37
CA HIS A 412 33.15 16.34 -24.14
C HIS A 412 32.06 16.33 -23.08
N VAL A 413 31.07 15.47 -23.28
CA VAL A 413 30.07 15.09 -22.27
C VAL A 413 30.33 13.66 -21.84
N TYR A 414 30.45 13.44 -20.54
CA TYR A 414 30.63 12.13 -19.92
C TYR A 414 29.32 11.66 -19.32
N VAL A 415 28.98 10.38 -19.54
CA VAL A 415 27.86 9.72 -18.85
C VAL A 415 28.41 8.48 -18.18
N THR A 416 28.12 8.30 -16.90
CA THR A 416 28.45 7.07 -16.16
C THR A 416 27.19 6.51 -15.53
N TYR A 417 27.07 5.19 -15.47
CA TYR A 417 26.08 4.51 -14.65
C TYR A 417 26.51 3.09 -14.30
N THR A 418 25.84 2.49 -13.33
CA THR A 418 26.08 1.12 -12.88
C THR A 418 24.80 0.30 -12.91
N SER A 419 24.89 -0.97 -13.31
CA SER A 419 23.82 -1.96 -13.17
C SER A 419 24.28 -3.13 -12.31
N ASN A 420 23.44 -3.54 -11.38
CA ASN A 420 23.66 -4.73 -10.55
C ASN A 420 22.49 -5.72 -10.61
N LEU A 421 21.45 -5.41 -11.40
CA LEU A 421 20.16 -6.11 -11.47
C LEU A 421 19.65 -6.53 -10.10
N ARG A 422 19.79 -5.64 -9.11
CA ARG A 422 19.47 -5.94 -7.71
C ARG A 422 17.96 -6.18 -7.61
N LEU A 423 17.57 -7.44 -7.43
CA LEU A 423 16.21 -7.80 -7.02
C LEU A 423 15.84 -7.04 -5.75
N MET A 424 14.58 -6.64 -5.62
CA MET A 424 14.10 -6.05 -4.39
C MET A 424 14.35 -6.99 -3.21
N TRP A 425 14.70 -6.41 -2.06
CA TRP A 425 14.75 -7.08 -0.77
C TRP A 425 13.50 -7.99 -0.58
N PRO A 426 13.60 -9.18 0.06
CA PRO A 426 14.68 -9.68 0.93
C PRO A 426 15.81 -10.47 0.27
N TYR A 427 15.79 -10.69 -1.04
CA TYR A 427 16.93 -11.26 -1.76
C TYR A 427 18.21 -10.48 -1.46
N SER A 428 19.38 -11.09 -1.55
CA SER A 428 20.68 -10.41 -1.47
C SER A 428 21.13 -9.87 -2.83
N LEU A 429 22.24 -9.12 -2.85
CA LEU A 429 22.89 -8.71 -4.10
C LEU A 429 23.31 -9.92 -4.96
N ASN A 430 23.56 -11.07 -4.34
CA ASN A 430 24.13 -12.23 -5.01
C ASN A 430 23.08 -13.16 -5.63
N SER A 431 21.80 -13.05 -5.24
CA SER A 431 20.75 -14.01 -5.60
C SER A 431 20.49 -14.17 -7.10
N THR A 432 20.85 -13.18 -7.91
CA THR A 432 20.74 -13.23 -9.38
C THR A 432 21.82 -14.10 -10.07
N GLY A 433 22.79 -14.65 -9.33
CA GLY A 433 23.92 -15.40 -9.91
C GLY A 433 24.87 -14.50 -10.70
N THR A 434 25.56 -15.06 -11.69
CA THR A 434 26.42 -14.28 -12.62
C THR A 434 25.61 -13.25 -13.41
N LEU A 435 26.10 -12.01 -13.48
CA LEU A 435 25.57 -10.98 -14.38
C LEU A 435 26.25 -11.07 -15.75
N PHE A 436 25.46 -11.24 -16.80
CA PHE A 436 25.96 -11.21 -18.17
C PHE A 436 25.80 -9.81 -18.73
N TYR A 437 26.77 -9.32 -19.50
CA TYR A 437 26.67 -8.02 -20.14
C TYR A 437 27.27 -8.02 -21.55
N ALA A 438 26.74 -7.14 -22.40
CA ALA A 438 27.19 -6.99 -23.77
C ALA A 438 26.96 -5.55 -24.27
N THR A 439 27.78 -5.14 -25.23
CA THR A 439 27.68 -3.87 -25.95
C THR A 439 27.63 -4.07 -27.46
N ALA A 440 26.95 -3.18 -28.15
CA ALA A 440 26.82 -3.16 -29.60
C ALA A 440 26.83 -1.72 -30.13
N GLN A 441 27.02 -1.56 -31.45
CA GLN A 441 27.00 -0.26 -32.15
C GLN A 441 27.96 0.74 -31.49
N ASN A 442 29.22 0.34 -31.39
CA ASN A 442 30.29 1.10 -30.76
C ASN A 442 29.98 1.59 -29.32
N GLY A 443 29.23 0.78 -28.55
CA GLY A 443 28.86 1.10 -27.16
C GLY A 443 27.56 1.90 -27.02
N ALA A 444 26.96 2.37 -28.11
CA ALA A 444 25.69 3.09 -28.07
C ALA A 444 24.56 2.24 -27.47
N VAL A 445 24.61 0.93 -27.64
CA VAL A 445 23.62 -0.02 -27.10
C VAL A 445 24.30 -0.95 -26.11
N THR A 446 23.72 -1.03 -24.91
CA THR A 446 24.25 -1.81 -23.79
C THR A 446 23.16 -2.66 -23.16
N THR A 447 23.51 -3.86 -22.73
CA THR A 447 22.60 -4.70 -21.95
C THR A 447 23.30 -5.41 -20.79
N VAL A 448 22.56 -5.60 -19.70
CA VAL A 448 22.93 -6.43 -18.56
C VAL A 448 21.76 -7.37 -18.27
N PHE A 449 22.01 -8.66 -18.08
CA PHE A 449 20.96 -9.67 -17.89
C PHE A 449 21.38 -10.84 -17.00
N ASP A 450 20.39 -11.55 -16.44
CA ASP A 450 20.61 -12.82 -15.72
C ASP A 450 20.79 -14.00 -16.68
N ARG A 451 21.20 -15.16 -16.15
CA ARG A 451 21.47 -16.36 -16.99
C ARG A 451 20.30 -16.75 -17.91
N GLU A 452 19.07 -16.59 -17.44
CA GLU A 452 17.86 -16.93 -18.20
C GLU A 452 17.40 -15.83 -19.16
N ARG A 453 18.05 -14.65 -19.11
CA ARG A 453 17.68 -13.43 -19.87
C ARG A 453 16.28 -12.90 -19.54
N ASN A 454 15.74 -13.28 -18.38
CA ASN A 454 14.43 -12.86 -17.89
C ASN A 454 14.57 -11.49 -17.20
N LEU A 455 15.52 -11.36 -16.28
CA LEU A 455 15.86 -10.12 -15.60
C LEU A 455 16.86 -9.35 -16.45
N ASN A 456 16.53 -8.13 -16.87
CA ASN A 456 17.37 -7.40 -17.81
C ASN A 456 17.30 -5.87 -17.69
N LEU A 457 18.36 -5.22 -18.14
CA LEU A 457 18.46 -3.82 -18.53
C LEU A 457 18.84 -3.77 -20.02
N LEU A 458 18.15 -2.92 -20.77
CA LEU A 458 18.57 -2.43 -22.08
C LEU A 458 18.66 -0.90 -22.05
N ALA A 459 19.84 -0.38 -22.39
CA ALA A 459 20.11 1.05 -22.49
C ALA A 459 20.62 1.38 -23.90
N ALA A 460 20.09 2.45 -24.49
CA ALA A 460 20.55 2.94 -25.79
C ALA A 460 20.69 4.45 -25.82
N PHE A 461 21.81 4.92 -26.35
CA PHE A 461 21.99 6.32 -26.76
C PHE A 461 21.52 6.49 -28.21
N ASP A 462 21.05 7.67 -28.59
CA ASP A 462 20.62 7.95 -29.96
C ASP A 462 21.79 8.14 -30.96
N HIS A 463 23.02 8.27 -30.45
CA HIS A 463 24.25 8.36 -31.24
C HIS A 463 25.37 7.53 -30.60
N GLU A 464 26.38 7.22 -31.40
CA GLU A 464 27.56 6.50 -30.93
C GLU A 464 28.46 7.40 -30.06
N PRO A 465 28.96 6.89 -28.91
CA PRO A 465 29.98 7.60 -28.15
C PRO A 465 31.31 7.65 -28.93
N THR A 466 32.12 8.67 -28.64
CA THR A 466 33.50 8.76 -29.14
C THR A 466 34.38 7.66 -28.54
N SER A 467 34.13 7.31 -27.28
CA SER A 467 34.76 6.18 -26.59
C SER A 467 33.89 5.71 -25.42
N TYR A 468 34.08 4.46 -25.01
CA TYR A 468 33.42 3.93 -23.81
C TYR A 468 34.31 2.90 -23.09
N GLU A 469 34.05 2.74 -21.80
CA GLU A 469 34.69 1.78 -20.91
C GLU A 469 33.60 1.02 -20.14
N GLU A 470 33.83 -0.26 -19.89
CA GLU A 470 32.85 -1.15 -19.27
C GLU A 470 33.52 -2.25 -18.45
N GLY A 471 32.82 -2.74 -17.43
CA GLY A 471 33.24 -3.91 -16.66
C GLY A 471 32.86 -3.80 -15.19
N MET A 472 33.45 -4.66 -14.37
CA MET A 472 33.28 -4.64 -12.92
C MET A 472 34.23 -3.60 -12.30
N TYR A 473 34.03 -2.33 -12.66
CA TYR A 473 34.80 -1.19 -12.17
C TYR A 473 33.93 -0.25 -11.34
N ASP A 474 34.56 0.62 -10.55
CA ASP A 474 33.91 1.73 -9.86
C ASP A 474 34.23 3.02 -10.61
N PHE A 475 33.24 3.53 -11.35
CA PHE A 475 33.33 4.82 -12.05
C PHE A 475 32.68 5.97 -11.23
N SER A 476 32.30 5.74 -9.97
CA SER A 476 31.72 6.78 -9.12
C SER A 476 32.79 7.81 -8.70
N HIS A 477 32.61 9.05 -9.12
CA HIS A 477 33.65 10.06 -9.29
C HIS A 477 33.97 10.89 -8.03
N ARG A 478 34.28 10.27 -6.88
CA ARG A 478 34.52 11.05 -5.65
C ARG A 478 35.89 11.73 -5.50
N GLU A 479 36.84 11.56 -6.43
CA GLU A 479 38.04 12.40 -6.61
C GLU A 479 38.89 11.80 -7.75
N ILE A 480 38.70 12.23 -9.00
CA ILE A 480 39.41 11.63 -10.15
C ILE A 480 39.91 12.71 -11.12
N ARG A 481 41.23 12.73 -11.35
CA ARG A 481 41.90 13.50 -12.41
C ARG A 481 42.08 12.72 -13.73
N GLU A 482 41.98 11.38 -13.73
CA GLU A 482 42.38 10.53 -14.90
C GLU A 482 41.50 9.28 -15.21
N PHE A 483 40.27 9.16 -14.69
CA PHE A 483 39.32 8.06 -15.00
C PHE A 483 39.93 6.65 -14.96
N ASN A 484 40.50 6.28 -13.80
CA ASN A 484 41.14 4.97 -13.62
C ASN A 484 40.14 3.81 -13.49
N ARG A 485 40.52 2.63 -14.02
CA ARG A 485 39.80 1.36 -13.85
C ARG A 485 39.99 0.80 -12.45
N ILE A 486 39.30 1.36 -11.46
CA ILE A 486 39.30 0.85 -10.08
C ILE A 486 38.36 -0.35 -10.02
N PRO A 487 38.79 -1.56 -9.62
CA PRO A 487 37.89 -2.70 -9.50
C PRO A 487 36.75 -2.46 -8.50
N ALA A 488 35.52 -2.80 -8.87
CA ALA A 488 34.38 -2.66 -7.98
C ALA A 488 34.45 -3.63 -6.80
N LYS A 489 34.05 -3.16 -5.60
CA LYS A 489 34.01 -3.98 -4.38
C LYS A 489 32.85 -4.97 -4.34
N HIS A 490 31.80 -4.73 -5.10
CA HIS A 490 30.55 -5.48 -5.08
C HIS A 490 30.14 -5.92 -6.49
N LYS A 491 29.36 -7.00 -6.60
CA LYS A 491 28.87 -7.52 -7.89
C LYS A 491 28.06 -6.46 -8.63
N GLN A 492 28.62 -5.93 -9.71
CA GLN A 492 28.02 -4.92 -10.57
C GLN A 492 28.74 -4.86 -11.93
N VAL A 493 28.10 -4.25 -12.92
CA VAL A 493 28.71 -3.83 -14.18
C VAL A 493 28.50 -2.33 -14.32
N SER A 494 29.59 -1.60 -14.54
CA SER A 494 29.58 -0.15 -14.68
C SER A 494 30.06 0.26 -16.06
N PHE A 495 29.55 1.40 -16.52
CA PHE A 495 29.82 1.94 -17.84
C PHE A 495 30.21 3.41 -17.74
N LEU A 496 31.19 3.82 -18.54
CA LEU A 496 31.62 5.21 -18.73
C LEU A 496 31.64 5.50 -20.23
N TYR A 497 30.93 6.53 -20.65
CA TYR A 497 30.82 6.96 -22.04
C TYR A 497 31.36 8.37 -22.21
N THR A 498 32.04 8.62 -23.32
CA THR A 498 32.49 9.94 -23.75
C THR A 498 31.79 10.31 -25.05
N PHE A 499 31.13 11.45 -25.08
CA PHE A 499 30.49 12.01 -26.27
C PHE A 499 31.17 13.32 -26.67
N ALA A 500 31.19 13.64 -27.96
CA ALA A 500 31.63 14.95 -28.43
C ALA A 500 30.66 16.05 -27.98
N GLY A 501 31.18 17.26 -27.73
CA GLY A 501 30.35 18.42 -27.37
C GLY A 501 29.43 18.93 -28.49
N THR A 502 29.51 18.35 -29.69
CA THR A 502 28.64 18.66 -30.83
C THR A 502 28.12 17.35 -31.47
N PRO A 503 26.80 17.24 -31.79
CA PRO A 503 25.76 18.25 -31.59
C PRO A 503 25.43 18.48 -30.10
N GLY A 504 24.81 19.61 -29.78
CA GLY A 504 24.45 20.02 -28.42
C GLY A 504 23.33 19.22 -27.76
N ARG A 505 23.23 17.91 -28.05
CA ARG A 505 22.16 17.02 -27.60
C ARG A 505 22.65 15.59 -27.42
N LEU A 506 22.05 14.89 -26.45
CA LEU A 506 22.22 13.47 -26.23
C LEU A 506 20.95 12.90 -25.61
N ASN A 507 20.50 11.72 -26.05
CA ASN A 507 19.31 11.07 -25.49
C ASN A 507 19.64 9.65 -25.04
N LEU A 508 19.22 9.30 -23.83
CA LEU A 508 19.35 7.95 -23.26
C LEU A 508 17.96 7.35 -23.07
N TYR A 509 17.76 6.19 -23.67
CA TYR A 509 16.54 5.38 -23.55
C TYR A 509 16.82 4.15 -22.71
N LEU A 510 15.90 3.84 -21.79
CA LEU A 510 16.00 2.73 -20.87
C LEU A 510 14.74 1.86 -20.94
N SER A 511 14.93 0.55 -21.06
CA SER A 511 13.89 -0.48 -20.91
C SER A 511 14.44 -1.70 -20.18
N GLY A 512 13.58 -2.55 -19.63
CA GLY A 512 14.04 -3.70 -18.86
C GLY A 512 12.95 -4.37 -18.04
N GLY A 513 13.37 -5.00 -16.94
CA GLY A 513 12.48 -5.64 -15.97
C GLY A 513 12.56 -7.17 -16.03
N GLU A 514 11.44 -7.84 -15.75
CA GLU A 514 11.39 -9.31 -15.62
C GLU A 514 10.72 -10.06 -16.78
N SER A 515 10.21 -9.32 -17.77
CA SER A 515 9.42 -9.91 -18.86
C SER A 515 10.28 -10.49 -20.00
N GLY A 516 11.60 -10.40 -19.87
CA GLY A 516 12.56 -10.93 -20.83
C GLY A 516 13.13 -9.90 -21.80
N ILE A 517 14.38 -10.11 -22.19
CA ILE A 517 15.19 -9.14 -22.94
C ILE A 517 14.65 -8.80 -24.34
N ARG A 518 13.95 -9.73 -25.01
CA ARG A 518 13.38 -9.49 -26.35
C ARG A 518 12.25 -8.46 -26.31
N GLN A 519 11.37 -8.54 -25.30
CA GLN A 519 10.29 -7.57 -25.15
C GLN A 519 10.84 -6.17 -24.84
N SER A 520 11.86 -6.09 -23.98
CA SER A 520 12.57 -4.83 -23.72
C SER A 520 13.14 -4.23 -25.01
N ALA A 521 13.76 -5.05 -25.87
CA ALA A 521 14.30 -4.60 -27.15
C ALA A 521 13.22 -4.11 -28.13
N GLU A 522 12.07 -4.78 -28.21
CA GLU A 522 10.92 -4.36 -29.01
C GLU A 522 10.37 -3.01 -28.55
N LEU A 523 10.20 -2.84 -27.23
CA LEU A 523 9.74 -1.60 -26.63
C LEU A 523 10.71 -0.45 -26.90
N LEU A 524 12.02 -0.68 -26.70
CA LEU A 524 13.06 0.31 -26.96
C LEU A 524 13.05 0.76 -28.43
N ASN A 525 13.02 -0.19 -29.38
CA ASN A 525 12.96 0.09 -30.81
C ASN A 525 11.72 0.91 -31.21
N ALA A 526 10.57 0.65 -30.59
CA ALA A 526 9.34 1.40 -30.87
C ALA A 526 9.44 2.88 -30.44
N THR A 527 10.34 3.20 -29.50
CA THR A 527 10.51 4.53 -28.90
C THR A 527 11.72 5.31 -29.43
N MET A 528 12.76 4.66 -29.94
CA MET A 528 13.96 5.36 -30.44
C MET A 528 13.60 6.50 -31.40
N GLY A 529 14.07 7.71 -31.12
CA GLY A 529 13.80 8.92 -31.89
C GLY A 529 12.35 9.43 -31.81
N ARG A 530 11.61 9.01 -30.76
CA ARG A 530 10.23 9.41 -30.45
C ARG A 530 10.02 9.66 -28.94
N SER A 531 11.05 10.10 -28.20
CA SER A 531 10.94 10.36 -26.75
C SER A 531 9.84 11.38 -26.42
N ARG A 532 9.63 12.36 -27.30
CA ARG A 532 8.52 13.32 -27.21
C ARG A 532 7.15 12.65 -27.04
N GLU A 533 6.90 11.53 -27.70
CA GLU A 533 5.61 10.83 -27.62
C GLU A 533 5.40 10.18 -26.25
N VAL A 534 6.48 9.70 -25.62
CA VAL A 534 6.44 9.18 -24.24
C VAL A 534 6.06 10.29 -23.27
N HIS A 535 6.69 11.47 -23.43
CA HIS A 535 6.34 12.65 -22.65
C HIS A 535 4.90 13.11 -22.92
N GLU A 536 4.45 13.19 -24.17
CA GLU A 536 3.08 13.58 -24.53
C GLU A 536 2.02 12.60 -24.01
N ALA A 537 2.33 11.30 -23.93
CA ALA A 537 1.47 10.31 -23.31
C ALA A 537 1.33 10.54 -21.79
N SER A 538 2.44 10.76 -21.08
CA SER A 538 2.45 11.11 -19.65
C SER A 538 1.69 12.41 -19.37
N ARG A 539 1.91 13.45 -20.20
CA ARG A 539 1.19 14.73 -20.11
C ARG A 539 -0.31 14.55 -20.36
N THR A 540 -0.70 13.71 -21.32
CA THR A 540 -2.10 13.44 -21.62
C THR A 540 -2.80 12.73 -20.46
N HIS A 541 -2.12 11.75 -19.86
CA HIS A 541 -2.58 11.06 -18.65
C HIS A 541 -2.94 12.05 -17.54
N TYR A 542 -1.99 12.87 -17.09
CA TYR A 542 -2.25 13.81 -15.98
C TYR A 542 -3.19 14.97 -16.34
N ARG A 543 -3.22 15.44 -17.60
CA ARG A 543 -4.19 16.48 -18.02
C ARG A 543 -5.64 15.97 -17.96
N ASN A 544 -5.85 14.67 -18.12
CA ASN A 544 -7.19 14.10 -18.10
C ASN A 544 -7.69 13.83 -16.66
N PHE A 545 -6.88 14.02 -15.61
CA PHE A 545 -7.31 13.80 -14.22
C PHE A 545 -8.53 14.64 -13.84
N ASP A 546 -8.50 15.95 -14.11
CA ASP A 546 -9.63 16.84 -13.84
C ASP A 546 -10.87 16.50 -14.67
N LYS A 547 -10.70 15.73 -15.76
CA LYS A 547 -11.79 15.27 -16.62
C LYS A 547 -12.33 13.92 -16.18
N ASP A 548 -11.50 13.01 -15.68
CA ASP A 548 -11.91 11.63 -15.44
C ASP A 548 -12.27 11.36 -13.98
N PHE A 549 -11.66 12.11 -13.05
CA PHE A 549 -11.80 11.96 -11.62
C PHE A 549 -12.39 13.20 -10.96
N LEU A 550 -12.89 13.03 -9.73
CA LEU A 550 -13.47 14.11 -8.95
C LEU A 550 -12.47 15.26 -8.83
N SER A 551 -12.86 16.45 -9.28
CA SER A 551 -12.04 17.66 -9.16
C SER A 551 -12.78 18.74 -8.39
N ILE A 552 -12.04 19.49 -7.57
CA ILE A 552 -12.54 20.62 -6.77
C ILE A 552 -11.71 21.84 -7.12
N ARG A 553 -12.36 22.90 -7.58
CA ARG A 553 -11.74 24.21 -7.82
C ARG A 553 -12.46 25.28 -7.03
N SER A 554 -11.73 26.09 -6.30
CA SER A 554 -12.26 27.14 -5.42
C SER A 554 -11.64 28.51 -5.71
N SER A 555 -12.07 29.52 -4.96
CA SER A 555 -11.41 30.83 -4.92
C SER A 555 -10.03 30.82 -4.25
N ASP A 556 -9.64 29.73 -3.57
CA ASP A 556 -8.31 29.55 -2.97
C ASP A 556 -7.37 28.82 -3.95
N SER A 557 -6.41 29.58 -4.52
CA SER A 557 -5.44 29.05 -5.48
C SER A 557 -4.39 28.12 -4.88
N VAL A 558 -4.11 28.23 -3.57
CA VAL A 558 -3.19 27.34 -2.86
C VAL A 558 -3.87 26.00 -2.64
N PHE A 559 -5.13 26.01 -2.18
CA PHE A 559 -5.94 24.78 -2.08
C PHE A 559 -6.02 24.05 -3.42
N ASN A 560 -6.32 24.77 -4.52
CA ASN A 560 -6.48 24.16 -5.84
C ASN A 560 -5.20 23.42 -6.29
N GLN A 561 -4.03 24.03 -6.11
CA GLN A 561 -2.75 23.40 -6.45
C GLN A 561 -2.45 22.19 -5.55
N ALA A 562 -2.62 22.36 -4.24
CA ALA A 562 -2.32 21.32 -3.27
C ALA A 562 -3.21 20.08 -3.46
N TYR A 563 -4.50 20.28 -3.73
CA TYR A 563 -5.46 19.22 -4.05
C TYR A 563 -5.05 18.42 -5.29
N GLN A 564 -4.74 19.12 -6.39
CA GLN A 564 -4.36 18.48 -7.64
C GLN A 564 -3.05 17.68 -7.50
N TRP A 565 -2.08 18.22 -6.77
CA TRP A 565 -0.83 17.52 -6.47
C TRP A 565 -1.06 16.25 -5.64
N ALA A 566 -1.93 16.27 -4.65
CA ALA A 566 -2.25 15.08 -3.87
C ALA A 566 -2.89 13.97 -4.73
N LEU A 567 -3.78 14.31 -5.68
CA LEU A 567 -4.32 13.34 -6.65
C LEU A 567 -3.24 12.72 -7.54
N VAL A 568 -2.34 13.55 -8.08
CA VAL A 568 -1.19 13.10 -8.88
C VAL A 568 -0.26 12.20 -8.05
N SER A 569 -0.04 12.54 -6.78
CA SER A 569 0.78 11.75 -5.86
C SER A 569 0.22 10.33 -5.71
N VAL A 570 -1.08 10.20 -5.42
CA VAL A 570 -1.74 8.89 -5.27
C VAL A 570 -1.59 8.04 -6.54
N ASP A 571 -1.76 8.64 -7.73
CA ASP A 571 -1.61 7.93 -9.00
C ASP A 571 -0.19 7.36 -9.22
N LYS A 572 0.85 8.13 -8.88
CA LYS A 572 2.26 7.73 -9.03
C LYS A 572 2.66 6.52 -8.17
N PHE A 573 1.86 6.18 -7.16
CA PHE A 573 2.06 4.99 -6.34
C PHE A 573 1.39 3.73 -6.92
N PHE A 574 0.52 3.85 -7.92
CA PHE A 574 -0.06 2.68 -8.56
C PHE A 574 0.97 2.01 -9.48
N CYS A 575 1.36 0.78 -9.15
CA CYS A 575 2.41 0.06 -9.85
C CYS A 575 1.93 -1.30 -10.35
N HIS A 576 2.46 -1.72 -11.49
CA HIS A 576 2.31 -3.02 -12.11
C HIS A 576 3.63 -3.80 -12.02
N THR A 577 3.61 -4.94 -11.36
CA THR A 577 4.72 -5.92 -11.39
C THR A 577 4.21 -7.14 -12.18
N PRO A 578 4.72 -7.42 -13.39
CA PRO A 578 4.14 -8.43 -14.28
C PRO A 578 3.89 -9.81 -13.65
N SER A 579 4.79 -10.28 -12.80
CA SER A 579 4.63 -11.57 -12.10
C SER A 579 3.59 -11.55 -10.97
N LEU A 580 3.34 -10.38 -10.35
CA LEU A 580 2.48 -10.26 -9.17
C LEU A 580 1.09 -9.73 -9.50
N GLY A 581 0.97 -8.69 -10.31
CA GLY A 581 -0.28 -7.97 -10.59
C GLY A 581 -0.10 -6.46 -10.41
N LYS A 582 -1.20 -5.76 -10.13
CA LYS A 582 -1.24 -4.30 -9.98
C LYS A 582 -1.77 -3.94 -8.60
N SER A 583 -1.08 -3.03 -7.91
CA SER A 583 -1.49 -2.52 -6.60
C SER A 583 -0.74 -1.23 -6.25
N MET A 584 -0.94 -0.71 -5.04
CA MET A 584 -0.32 0.53 -4.58
C MET A 584 1.01 0.24 -3.87
N MET A 585 2.04 0.99 -4.23
CA MET A 585 3.26 1.13 -3.45
C MET A 585 3.01 2.05 -2.25
N SER A 586 3.56 1.71 -1.09
CA SER A 586 3.37 2.51 0.13
C SER A 586 4.19 3.81 0.10
N GLY A 587 5.47 3.77 -0.28
CA GLY A 587 6.29 4.99 -0.28
C GLY A 587 7.59 4.89 -1.04
N TYR A 588 8.17 6.02 -1.45
CA TYR A 588 9.42 6.06 -2.23
C TYR A 588 10.57 6.69 -1.47
N TRP A 589 11.73 6.01 -1.47
CA TRP A 589 13.05 6.51 -1.09
C TRP A 589 14.12 5.74 -1.88
N THR A 590 15.32 6.26 -2.02
CA THR A 590 16.52 5.47 -2.41
C THR A 590 16.98 4.46 -1.35
N THR A 591 17.67 3.40 -1.79
CA THR A 591 18.23 2.33 -0.94
C THR A 591 19.41 2.76 -0.05
N SER A 592 19.95 3.96 -0.27
CA SER A 592 21.11 4.51 0.43
C SER A 592 20.95 4.60 1.96
N ARG A 593 19.71 4.55 2.47
CA ARG A 593 19.38 4.64 3.91
C ARG A 593 18.66 3.43 4.47
N GLY A 594 18.97 2.22 3.97
CA GLY A 594 18.40 0.99 4.51
C GLY A 594 18.51 0.89 6.03
N TRP A 595 17.45 0.39 6.67
CA TRP A 595 17.53 -0.14 8.04
C TRP A 595 18.73 -1.09 8.12
N ASN A 596 19.42 -1.17 9.25
CA ASN A 596 20.66 -1.95 9.53
C ASN A 596 20.61 -3.48 9.20
N GLY A 597 20.04 -3.89 8.07
CA GLY A 597 19.72 -5.25 7.64
C GLY A 597 20.92 -6.04 7.11
N GLY A 598 22.15 -5.61 7.43
CA GLY A 598 23.37 -6.38 7.15
C GLY A 598 23.74 -6.53 5.67
N HIS A 599 23.10 -5.80 4.75
CA HIS A 599 23.40 -5.85 3.31
C HIS A 599 24.20 -4.60 2.89
N ALA A 600 25.24 -4.78 2.08
CA ALA A 600 26.03 -3.66 1.53
C ALA A 600 25.18 -2.70 0.67
N VAL A 601 24.13 -3.24 0.02
CA VAL A 601 23.09 -2.47 -0.68
C VAL A 601 21.74 -2.99 -0.21
N SER A 602 21.01 -2.17 0.56
CA SER A 602 19.74 -2.50 1.22
C SER A 602 18.73 -3.19 0.28
N GLY A 603 18.66 -2.78 -1.00
CA GLY A 603 17.67 -3.27 -1.96
C GLY A 603 16.23 -2.91 -1.59
N ARG A 604 16.05 -1.97 -0.66
CA ARG A 604 14.77 -1.40 -0.21
C ARG A 604 14.66 0.05 -0.67
N PRO A 605 13.96 0.33 -1.78
CA PRO A 605 13.73 1.70 -2.23
C PRO A 605 12.62 2.38 -1.39
N GLY A 606 12.92 2.70 -0.13
CA GLY A 606 11.90 3.16 0.82
C GLY A 606 10.91 2.03 1.11
N TYR A 607 9.62 2.30 0.91
CA TYR A 607 8.51 1.34 1.02
C TYR A 607 7.88 1.05 -0.36
N ALA A 608 8.69 0.97 -1.43
CA ALA A 608 8.18 0.79 -2.80
C ALA A 608 7.79 -0.68 -3.07
N TRP A 609 6.91 -1.22 -2.24
CA TRP A 609 6.28 -2.52 -2.40
C TRP A 609 4.79 -2.43 -2.05
N TYR A 610 4.04 -3.48 -2.39
CA TYR A 610 2.62 -3.52 -2.16
C TYR A 610 2.32 -3.71 -0.67
N PHE A 611 1.45 -2.86 -0.13
CA PHE A 611 1.22 -2.79 1.30
C PHE A 611 -0.28 -2.88 1.60
N GLY A 612 -0.72 -3.96 2.26
CA GLY A 612 -2.14 -4.31 2.35
C GLY A 612 -2.97 -3.29 3.13
N ARG A 613 -2.49 -2.91 4.32
CA ARG A 613 -3.13 -1.93 5.20
C ARG A 613 -3.28 -0.56 4.51
N ASP A 614 -2.16 -0.02 4.03
CA ASP A 614 -2.08 1.31 3.41
C ASP A 614 -2.95 1.40 2.17
N THR A 615 -2.93 0.32 1.37
CA THR A 615 -3.76 0.18 0.17
C THR A 615 -5.24 0.08 0.53
N GLY A 616 -5.60 -0.57 1.63
CA GLY A 616 -6.99 -0.60 2.13
C GLY A 616 -7.56 0.80 2.34
N TRP A 617 -6.85 1.65 3.10
CA TRP A 617 -7.26 3.04 3.34
C TRP A 617 -7.25 3.91 2.09
N THR A 618 -6.18 3.81 1.29
CA THR A 618 -6.08 4.59 0.06
C THR A 618 -7.15 4.18 -0.95
N GLY A 619 -7.47 2.89 -1.05
CA GLY A 619 -8.54 2.40 -1.90
C GLY A 619 -9.90 3.04 -1.60
N ILE A 620 -10.20 3.34 -0.32
CA ILE A 620 -11.43 4.05 0.09
C ILE A 620 -11.42 5.50 -0.44
N ALA A 621 -10.27 6.17 -0.44
CA ALA A 621 -10.15 7.49 -1.08
C ALA A 621 -10.29 7.39 -2.61
N MET A 622 -9.72 6.35 -3.23
CA MET A 622 -9.79 6.10 -4.67
C MET A 622 -11.20 5.86 -5.18
N THR A 623 -12.00 5.05 -4.48
CA THR A 623 -13.42 4.89 -4.81
C THR A 623 -14.19 6.20 -4.63
N ALA A 624 -13.83 7.05 -3.67
CA ALA A 624 -14.48 8.33 -3.46
C ALA A 624 -14.23 9.32 -4.60
N TYR A 625 -13.00 9.42 -5.13
CA TYR A 625 -12.73 10.27 -6.31
C TYR A 625 -13.04 9.59 -7.65
N GLY A 626 -13.41 8.30 -7.64
CA GLY A 626 -14.03 7.61 -8.77
C GLY A 626 -13.10 6.70 -9.59
N ASP A 627 -11.96 6.28 -9.04
CA ASP A 627 -11.00 5.38 -9.70
C ASP A 627 -11.29 3.91 -9.40
N TYR A 628 -12.46 3.47 -9.86
CA TYR A 628 -12.94 2.10 -9.64
C TYR A 628 -12.06 1.04 -10.30
N GLU A 629 -11.48 1.33 -11.47
CA GLU A 629 -10.67 0.36 -12.21
C GLU A 629 -9.40 -0.01 -11.45
N LYS A 630 -8.67 0.96 -10.88
CA LYS A 630 -7.50 0.62 -10.05
C LYS A 630 -7.87 -0.10 -8.77
N VAL A 631 -8.99 0.25 -8.14
CA VAL A 631 -9.47 -0.46 -6.94
C VAL A 631 -9.84 -1.90 -7.26
N LYS A 632 -10.41 -2.17 -8.43
CA LYS A 632 -10.70 -3.52 -8.92
C LYS A 632 -9.42 -4.36 -9.08
N GLU A 633 -8.36 -3.76 -9.64
CA GLU A 633 -7.04 -4.38 -9.73
C GLU A 633 -6.43 -4.67 -8.34
N VAL A 634 -6.51 -3.71 -7.42
CA VAL A 634 -6.10 -3.87 -6.01
C VAL A 634 -6.82 -5.06 -5.35
N LEU A 635 -8.15 -5.12 -5.43
CA LEU A 635 -8.95 -6.19 -4.84
C LEU A 635 -8.63 -7.55 -5.46
N THR A 636 -8.32 -7.58 -6.76
CA THR A 636 -7.87 -8.79 -7.46
C THR A 636 -6.51 -9.25 -6.95
N THR A 637 -5.56 -8.33 -6.76
CA THR A 637 -4.24 -8.63 -6.21
C THR A 637 -4.34 -9.13 -4.76
N PHE A 638 -5.19 -8.53 -3.94
CA PHE A 638 -5.47 -9.04 -2.59
C PHE A 638 -5.97 -10.47 -2.62
N GLY A 639 -7.00 -10.78 -3.41
CA GLY A 639 -7.54 -12.14 -3.53
C GLY A 639 -6.52 -13.15 -4.04
N LYS A 640 -5.71 -12.77 -5.04
CA LYS A 640 -4.66 -13.62 -5.63
C LYS A 640 -3.55 -13.98 -4.64
N HIS A 641 -3.18 -13.05 -3.76
CA HIS A 641 -2.07 -13.21 -2.81
C HIS A 641 -2.53 -13.44 -1.37
N GLN A 642 -3.76 -13.94 -1.16
CA GLN A 642 -4.21 -14.37 0.16
C GLN A 642 -3.44 -15.61 0.64
N SER A 643 -3.20 -15.68 1.95
CA SER A 643 -2.66 -16.88 2.58
C SER A 643 -3.62 -18.08 2.47
N PRO A 644 -3.15 -19.31 2.71
CA PRO A 644 -3.98 -20.51 2.68
C PRO A 644 -5.19 -20.50 3.64
N ASP A 645 -5.13 -19.74 4.73
CA ASP A 645 -6.22 -19.54 5.71
C ASP A 645 -7.09 -18.28 5.44
N GLY A 646 -6.67 -17.37 4.55
CA GLY A 646 -7.50 -16.25 4.08
C GLY A 646 -7.02 -14.85 4.46
N LYS A 647 -5.84 -14.72 5.08
CA LYS A 647 -5.23 -13.44 5.40
C LYS A 647 -4.86 -12.68 4.14
N VAL A 648 -5.04 -11.37 4.18
CA VAL A 648 -4.43 -10.44 3.22
C VAL A 648 -3.04 -10.06 3.71
N TYR A 649 -2.09 -9.94 2.78
CA TYR A 649 -0.70 -9.63 3.11
C TYR A 649 -0.59 -8.29 3.84
N HIS A 650 0.37 -8.22 4.76
CA HIS A 650 0.84 -6.95 5.28
C HIS A 650 1.72 -6.28 4.23
N GLU A 651 2.78 -6.97 3.80
CA GLU A 651 3.65 -6.54 2.72
C GLU A 651 3.81 -7.64 1.67
N LEU A 652 3.86 -7.22 0.41
CA LEU A 652 4.21 -8.03 -0.75
C LEU A 652 5.28 -7.28 -1.57
N THR A 653 6.52 -7.72 -1.44
CA THR A 653 7.64 -7.13 -2.19
C THR A 653 7.49 -7.40 -3.68
N THR A 654 8.00 -6.51 -4.53
CA THR A 654 7.93 -6.74 -5.98
C THR A 654 8.71 -7.99 -6.41
N SER A 655 9.69 -8.44 -5.63
CA SER A 655 10.40 -9.71 -5.84
C SER A 655 9.59 -10.96 -5.46
N GLY A 656 8.38 -10.80 -4.94
CA GLY A 656 7.41 -11.87 -4.65
C GLY A 656 7.43 -12.38 -3.21
N SER A 657 8.21 -11.77 -2.31
CA SER A 657 8.20 -12.14 -0.89
C SER A 657 6.95 -11.57 -0.22
N VAL A 658 6.25 -12.41 0.55
CA VAL A 658 5.00 -12.03 1.22
C VAL A 658 5.05 -12.35 2.71
N HIS A 659 4.48 -11.48 3.54
CA HIS A 659 4.18 -11.78 4.94
C HIS A 659 2.83 -11.19 5.38
N TYR A 660 2.26 -11.77 6.44
CA TYR A 660 0.86 -11.60 6.85
C TYR A 660 0.74 -11.27 8.34
N ASP A 661 1.52 -10.32 8.84
CA ASP A 661 1.66 -9.96 10.26
C ASP A 661 0.92 -8.67 10.65
N ALA A 662 0.02 -8.16 9.80
CA ALA A 662 -0.93 -7.10 10.13
C ALA A 662 -2.33 -7.69 10.40
N SER A 663 -2.86 -7.46 11.60
CA SER A 663 -4.17 -7.95 12.04
C SER A 663 -5.33 -7.16 11.40
N ASP A 664 -5.09 -5.91 11.00
CA ASP A 664 -6.08 -5.01 10.42
C ASP A 664 -6.18 -5.08 8.88
N ALA A 665 -5.16 -5.61 8.19
CA ALA A 665 -5.15 -5.69 6.72
C ALA A 665 -6.31 -6.53 6.15
N THR A 666 -6.63 -7.66 6.79
CA THR A 666 -7.69 -8.57 6.33
C THR A 666 -9.10 -7.96 6.49
N PRO A 667 -9.49 -7.38 7.64
CA PRO A 667 -10.77 -6.70 7.73
C PRO A 667 -10.81 -5.41 6.89
N LEU A 668 -9.70 -4.68 6.69
CA LEU A 668 -9.65 -3.54 5.75
C LEU A 668 -9.94 -3.95 4.30
N TYR A 669 -9.49 -5.13 3.86
CA TYR A 669 -9.86 -5.68 2.55
C TYR A 669 -11.39 -5.85 2.42
N LEU A 670 -12.05 -6.34 3.48
CA LEU A 670 -13.52 -6.48 3.50
C LEU A 670 -14.22 -5.12 3.45
N VAL A 671 -13.70 -4.12 4.19
CA VAL A 671 -14.19 -2.73 4.14
C VAL A 671 -14.07 -2.17 2.72
N LEU A 672 -12.89 -2.31 2.09
CA LEU A 672 -12.65 -1.81 0.74
C LEU A 672 -13.55 -2.50 -0.30
N ALA A 673 -13.76 -3.82 -0.19
CA ALA A 673 -14.62 -4.56 -1.12
C ALA A 673 -16.08 -4.08 -1.07
N GLY A 674 -16.65 -3.88 0.13
CA GLY A 674 -18.02 -3.36 0.23
C GLY A 674 -18.13 -1.88 -0.12
N ASN A 675 -17.11 -1.07 0.22
CA ASN A 675 -17.04 0.32 -0.21
C ASN A 675 -16.98 0.42 -1.75
N TYR A 676 -16.17 -0.42 -2.40
CA TYR A 676 -16.13 -0.55 -3.86
C TYR A 676 -17.51 -0.88 -4.40
N LEU A 677 -18.18 -1.93 -3.91
CA LEU A 677 -19.53 -2.29 -4.36
C LEU A 677 -20.51 -1.12 -4.21
N ARG A 678 -20.46 -0.43 -3.07
CA ARG A 678 -21.34 0.69 -2.75
C ARG A 678 -21.15 1.86 -3.73
N LYS A 679 -19.92 2.15 -4.15
CA LYS A 679 -19.64 3.27 -5.07
C LYS A 679 -19.77 2.87 -6.54
N SER A 680 -19.28 1.69 -6.94
CA SER A 680 -19.24 1.23 -8.34
C SER A 680 -20.49 0.51 -8.81
N GLY A 681 -21.19 -0.19 -7.90
CA GLY A 681 -22.30 -1.07 -8.25
C GLY A 681 -21.90 -2.36 -8.98
N ASP A 682 -20.60 -2.70 -9.07
CA ASP A 682 -20.10 -3.88 -9.81
C ASP A 682 -20.33 -5.19 -9.00
N VAL A 683 -21.59 -5.62 -8.97
CA VAL A 683 -22.03 -6.89 -8.34
C VAL A 683 -21.36 -8.10 -8.99
N ALA A 684 -21.12 -8.05 -10.31
CA ALA A 684 -20.53 -9.17 -11.04
C ALA A 684 -19.09 -9.43 -10.59
N PHE A 685 -18.29 -8.38 -10.45
CA PHE A 685 -16.94 -8.49 -9.90
C PHE A 685 -16.96 -8.96 -8.45
N ILE A 686 -17.79 -8.37 -7.58
CA ILE A 686 -17.87 -8.83 -6.18
C ILE A 686 -18.30 -10.29 -6.09
N ARG A 687 -19.20 -10.76 -6.94
CA ARG A 687 -19.57 -12.18 -7.02
C ARG A 687 -18.36 -13.05 -7.38
N SER A 688 -17.51 -12.61 -8.29
CA SER A 688 -16.26 -13.32 -8.65
C SER A 688 -15.25 -13.37 -7.51
N GLN A 689 -15.20 -12.31 -6.68
CA GLN A 689 -14.30 -12.21 -5.53
C GLN A 689 -14.89 -12.85 -4.25
N TRP A 690 -16.18 -13.19 -4.25
CA TRP A 690 -16.89 -13.71 -3.07
C TRP A 690 -16.21 -14.91 -2.40
N PRO A 691 -15.61 -15.88 -3.12
CA PRO A 691 -14.84 -16.94 -2.47
C PRO A 691 -13.66 -16.42 -1.64
N HIS A 692 -12.91 -15.44 -2.14
CA HIS A 692 -11.80 -14.81 -1.43
C HIS A 692 -12.29 -13.95 -0.25
N ILE A 693 -13.41 -13.25 -0.43
CA ILE A 693 -14.05 -12.44 0.62
C ILE A 693 -14.55 -13.33 1.76
N LYS A 694 -15.23 -14.45 1.48
CA LYS A 694 -15.68 -15.40 2.50
C LYS A 694 -14.52 -16.06 3.23
N LYS A 695 -13.42 -16.33 2.53
CA LYS A 695 -12.20 -16.86 3.14
C LYS A 695 -11.58 -15.87 4.13
N ALA A 696 -11.45 -14.60 3.73
CA ALA A 696 -10.99 -13.52 4.61
C ALA A 696 -11.93 -13.31 5.81
N LEU A 697 -13.25 -13.34 5.59
CA LEU A 697 -14.23 -13.25 6.68
C LEU A 697 -14.11 -14.43 7.66
N SER A 698 -13.95 -15.65 7.15
CA SER A 698 -13.73 -16.84 7.98
C SER A 698 -12.43 -16.75 8.76
N PHE A 699 -11.37 -16.18 8.18
CA PHE A 699 -10.13 -15.92 8.89
C PHE A 699 -10.37 -14.95 10.06
N CYS A 700 -11.00 -13.81 9.83
CA CYS A 700 -11.31 -12.84 10.89
C CYS A 700 -12.11 -13.48 12.04
N TYR A 701 -13.12 -14.31 11.76
CA TYR A 701 -13.83 -15.03 12.82
C TYR A 701 -12.95 -16.03 13.58
N SER A 702 -11.93 -16.59 12.95
CA SER A 702 -11.02 -17.55 13.60
C SER A 702 -10.05 -16.90 14.58
N THR A 703 -9.90 -15.57 14.52
CA THR A 703 -9.01 -14.81 15.42
C THR A 703 -9.69 -14.33 16.69
N ASP A 704 -11.01 -14.53 16.85
CA ASP A 704 -11.74 -14.32 18.10
C ASP A 704 -11.59 -15.60 18.95
N THR A 705 -10.50 -15.69 19.70
CA THR A 705 -10.10 -16.89 20.45
C THR A 705 -10.75 -16.98 21.82
N ASP A 706 -11.12 -15.85 22.42
CA ASP A 706 -11.85 -15.78 23.69
C ASP A 706 -13.39 -15.73 23.53
N ARG A 707 -13.88 -15.56 22.30
CA ARG A 707 -15.30 -15.55 21.91
C ARG A 707 -16.08 -14.37 22.46
N ASP A 708 -15.43 -13.23 22.62
CA ASP A 708 -16.08 -11.98 23.00
C ASP A 708 -16.74 -11.24 21.81
N GLY A 709 -16.47 -11.71 20.59
CA GLY A 709 -17.00 -11.15 19.34
C GLY A 709 -16.07 -10.15 18.64
N LEU A 710 -14.97 -9.79 19.26
CA LEU A 710 -13.94 -8.91 18.72
C LEU A 710 -12.80 -9.76 18.14
N ILE A 711 -12.11 -9.19 17.14
CA ILE A 711 -10.93 -9.84 16.57
C ILE A 711 -9.66 -9.35 17.28
N GLU A 712 -8.64 -10.20 17.29
CA GLU A 712 -7.45 -10.02 18.13
C GLU A 712 -6.19 -9.71 17.32
N ASN A 713 -5.27 -8.99 17.95
CA ASN A 713 -3.86 -8.92 17.55
C ASN A 713 -3.08 -10.17 17.98
N THR A 714 -3.42 -10.72 19.15
CA THR A 714 -2.65 -11.78 19.80
C THR A 714 -2.51 -13.00 18.89
N ASN A 715 -1.27 -13.45 18.64
CA ASN A 715 -0.92 -14.53 17.72
C ASN A 715 -1.31 -14.34 16.23
N VAL A 716 -1.98 -13.24 15.88
CA VAL A 716 -2.34 -12.87 14.50
C VAL A 716 -1.22 -12.03 13.87
N GLY A 717 -0.74 -11.03 14.59
CA GLY A 717 0.15 -9.98 14.11
C GLY A 717 0.07 -8.74 15.00
N HIS A 718 0.34 -7.56 14.45
CA HIS A 718 0.12 -6.30 15.13
C HIS A 718 -1.09 -5.55 14.56
N GLY A 719 -1.68 -4.69 15.39
CA GLY A 719 -2.68 -3.73 14.97
C GLY A 719 -2.03 -2.53 14.29
N TRP A 720 -2.56 -1.34 14.54
CA TRP A 720 -1.90 -0.14 14.05
C TRP A 720 -0.56 0.11 14.77
N GLN A 721 -0.51 -0.14 16.09
CA GLN A 721 0.73 0.00 16.84
C GLN A 721 1.60 -1.23 16.64
N GLU A 722 2.83 -1.02 16.17
CA GLU A 722 3.78 -2.09 15.81
C GLU A 722 4.92 -2.26 16.83
N GLY A 723 4.94 -1.42 17.87
CA GLY A 723 5.93 -1.48 18.95
C GLY A 723 5.78 -0.33 19.95
N TRP A 724 6.68 -0.29 20.95
CA TRP A 724 6.76 0.77 21.99
C TRP A 724 5.60 0.80 23.00
N GLN A 725 5.29 1.96 23.62
CA GLN A 725 4.49 2.05 24.85
C GLN A 725 2.99 1.77 24.67
N LEU A 726 2.41 1.98 23.48
CA LEU A 726 1.01 1.65 23.19
C LEU A 726 0.84 0.26 22.53
N TYR A 727 1.94 -0.47 22.34
CA TYR A 727 1.89 -1.82 21.77
C TYR A 727 1.37 -2.86 22.77
N GLY A 728 0.87 -3.98 22.25
CA GLY A 728 0.56 -5.18 23.03
C GLY A 728 -0.90 -5.35 23.44
N ALA A 729 -1.81 -4.48 22.95
CA ALA A 729 -3.24 -4.67 23.12
C ALA A 729 -3.69 -6.01 22.51
N HIS A 730 -4.53 -6.75 23.23
CA HIS A 730 -5.22 -7.93 22.71
C HIS A 730 -6.12 -7.53 21.56
N THR A 731 -6.90 -6.46 21.74
CA THR A 731 -7.70 -5.79 20.71
C THR A 731 -7.61 -4.28 20.88
N GLU A 732 -7.25 -3.56 19.83
CA GLU A 732 -7.30 -2.10 19.79
C GLU A 732 -8.72 -1.61 19.46
N VAL A 733 -9.12 -0.44 19.98
CA VAL A 733 -10.39 0.20 19.57
C VAL A 733 -10.43 0.48 18.06
N TYR A 734 -9.27 0.77 17.47
CA TYR A 734 -9.08 0.88 16.03
C TYR A 734 -9.47 -0.42 15.31
N LEU A 735 -8.91 -1.55 15.74
CA LEU A 735 -9.18 -2.86 15.15
C LEU A 735 -10.65 -3.26 15.31
N ALA A 736 -11.24 -3.04 16.49
CA ALA A 736 -12.65 -3.28 16.74
C ALA A 736 -13.56 -2.46 15.81
N ALA A 737 -13.22 -1.18 15.57
CA ALA A 737 -13.98 -0.32 14.66
C ALA A 737 -13.84 -0.75 13.20
N VAL A 738 -12.63 -1.11 12.75
CA VAL A 738 -12.39 -1.66 11.41
C VAL A 738 -13.17 -2.97 11.22
N TRP A 739 -13.17 -3.86 12.22
CA TRP A 739 -13.93 -5.11 12.19
C TRP A 739 -15.45 -4.88 12.11
N THR A 740 -15.97 -3.98 12.94
CA THR A 740 -17.39 -3.62 12.93
C THR A 740 -17.82 -3.05 11.57
N GLN A 741 -16.96 -2.21 10.96
CA GLN A 741 -17.19 -1.69 9.62
C GLN A 741 -17.07 -2.79 8.55
N ALA A 742 -16.15 -3.74 8.69
CA ALA A 742 -16.02 -4.89 7.80
C ALA A 742 -17.29 -5.76 7.82
N LEU A 743 -17.82 -6.06 9.01
CA LEU A 743 -19.07 -6.80 9.17
C LEU A 743 -20.25 -6.08 8.49
N LYS A 744 -20.35 -4.76 8.63
CA LYS A 744 -21.35 -3.93 7.95
C LYS A 744 -21.25 -4.04 6.41
N GLU A 745 -20.03 -3.97 5.88
CA GLU A 745 -19.78 -4.09 4.45
C GLU A 745 -20.00 -5.52 3.93
N CYS A 746 -19.64 -6.55 4.70
CA CYS A 746 -19.94 -7.95 4.38
C CYS A 746 -21.43 -8.24 4.37
N ALA A 747 -22.21 -7.71 5.33
CA ALA A 747 -23.66 -7.83 5.31
C ALA A 747 -24.28 -7.19 4.07
N TYR A 748 -23.79 -6.00 3.70
CA TYR A 748 -24.24 -5.29 2.50
C TYR A 748 -23.90 -6.05 1.19
N MET A 749 -22.68 -6.58 1.07
CA MET A 749 -22.29 -7.42 -0.07
C MET A 749 -23.11 -8.71 -0.12
N ALA A 750 -23.30 -9.38 1.02
CA ALA A 750 -24.08 -10.61 1.10
C ALA A 750 -25.54 -10.38 0.68
N ALA A 751 -26.15 -9.27 1.09
CA ALA A 751 -27.49 -8.89 0.66
C ALA A 751 -27.57 -8.70 -0.86
N ALA A 752 -26.60 -8.02 -1.48
CA ALA A 752 -26.53 -7.84 -2.93
C ALA A 752 -26.26 -9.14 -3.72
N LEU A 753 -25.67 -10.14 -3.06
CA LEU A 753 -25.41 -11.46 -3.62
C LEU A 753 -26.47 -12.52 -3.29
N GLU A 754 -27.48 -12.15 -2.49
CA GLU A 754 -28.54 -13.02 -1.97
C GLU A 754 -28.04 -14.14 -1.01
N ASP A 755 -26.91 -13.92 -0.33
CA ASP A 755 -26.33 -14.82 0.68
C ASP A 755 -26.92 -14.50 2.07
N LYS A 756 -28.15 -14.98 2.32
CA LYS A 756 -28.94 -14.64 3.53
C LYS A 756 -28.30 -15.07 4.85
N GLU A 757 -27.57 -16.18 4.85
CA GLU A 757 -26.87 -16.68 6.04
C GLU A 757 -25.77 -15.69 6.46
N THR A 758 -24.91 -15.30 5.51
CA THR A 758 -23.83 -14.35 5.76
C THR A 758 -24.39 -12.96 6.10
N GLU A 759 -25.44 -12.51 5.42
CA GLU A 759 -26.13 -11.24 5.70
C GLU A 759 -26.60 -11.17 7.16
N LEU A 760 -27.32 -12.20 7.63
CA LEU A 760 -27.87 -12.23 8.99
C LEU A 760 -26.77 -12.29 10.05
N ARG A 761 -25.79 -13.18 9.88
CA ARG A 761 -24.67 -13.33 10.81
C ARG A 761 -23.91 -12.02 10.96
N CYS A 762 -23.42 -11.45 9.86
CA CYS A 762 -22.65 -10.22 9.90
C CYS A 762 -23.45 -9.03 10.44
N THR A 763 -24.77 -8.98 10.19
CA THR A 763 -25.64 -7.94 10.75
C THR A 763 -25.75 -8.03 12.27
N ASN A 764 -25.90 -9.24 12.82
CA ASN A 764 -25.99 -9.45 14.26
C ASN A 764 -24.66 -9.16 14.95
N ASP A 765 -23.56 -9.66 14.39
CA ASP A 765 -22.22 -9.49 14.94
C ASP A 765 -21.79 -8.01 14.89
N MET A 766 -22.16 -7.29 13.81
CA MET A 766 -21.92 -5.84 13.71
C MET A 766 -22.64 -5.06 14.82
N ARG A 767 -23.91 -5.40 15.11
CA ARG A 767 -24.67 -4.75 16.20
C ARG A 767 -24.05 -5.04 17.57
N MET A 768 -23.53 -6.25 17.77
CA MET A 768 -22.82 -6.62 18.99
C MET A 768 -21.54 -5.80 19.15
N CYS A 769 -20.67 -5.80 18.14
CA CYS A 769 -19.41 -5.05 18.16
C CYS A 769 -19.64 -3.54 18.35
N HIS A 770 -20.66 -2.97 17.69
CA HIS A 770 -21.06 -1.57 17.89
C HIS A 770 -21.38 -1.26 19.36
N ARG A 771 -22.11 -2.14 20.06
CA ARG A 771 -22.37 -1.98 21.50
C ARG A 771 -21.07 -2.07 22.31
N LEU A 772 -20.24 -3.08 22.07
CA LEU A 772 -18.97 -3.28 22.78
C LEU A 772 -18.03 -2.07 22.65
N ILE A 773 -17.94 -1.46 21.46
CA ILE A 773 -17.16 -0.22 21.26
C ILE A 773 -17.70 0.91 22.15
N ASN A 774 -19.02 1.12 22.16
CA ASN A 774 -19.61 2.24 22.87
C ASN A 774 -19.70 2.01 24.38
N GLU A 775 -19.84 0.78 24.85
CA GLU A 775 -20.01 0.46 26.27
C GLU A 775 -18.67 0.14 26.95
N ASN A 776 -17.82 -0.68 26.32
CA ASN A 776 -16.65 -1.24 26.99
C ASN A 776 -15.38 -0.43 26.73
N PHE A 777 -15.19 0.09 25.51
CA PHE A 777 -14.02 0.94 25.21
C PHE A 777 -14.21 2.40 25.64
N TRP A 778 -15.43 2.83 25.96
CA TRP A 778 -15.66 4.22 26.37
C TRP A 778 -15.18 4.48 27.79
N ASN A 779 -14.37 5.53 27.97
CA ASN A 779 -13.89 5.96 29.28
C ASN A 779 -14.52 7.31 29.65
N ASP A 780 -15.48 7.30 30.59
CA ASP A 780 -16.16 8.51 31.05
C ASP A 780 -15.22 9.48 31.79
N SER A 781 -14.18 9.01 32.47
CA SER A 781 -13.22 9.90 33.14
C SER A 781 -12.38 10.67 32.12
N LEU A 782 -11.93 9.99 31.06
CA LEU A 782 -11.14 10.60 29.99
C LEU A 782 -11.99 11.39 28.97
N GLN A 783 -13.31 11.16 28.95
CA GLN A 783 -14.22 11.57 27.86
C GLN A 783 -13.66 11.17 26.48
N PHE A 784 -13.10 9.96 26.40
CA PHE A 784 -12.41 9.44 25.23
C PHE A 784 -12.49 7.90 25.19
N PHE A 785 -12.22 7.27 24.05
CA PHE A 785 -12.14 5.81 23.96
C PHE A 785 -10.77 5.30 24.43
N ASN A 786 -10.76 4.29 25.31
CA ASN A 786 -9.55 3.54 25.66
C ASN A 786 -8.86 3.00 24.41
N HIS A 787 -7.52 2.98 24.41
CA HIS A 787 -6.75 2.62 23.23
C HIS A 787 -6.92 1.14 22.87
N GLY A 788 -6.86 0.27 23.87
CA GLY A 788 -6.90 -1.18 23.69
C GLY A 788 -7.40 -1.92 24.92
N LEU A 789 -7.96 -3.10 24.68
CA LEU A 789 -8.28 -4.13 25.67
C LEU A 789 -7.09 -5.09 25.77
N MET A 790 -6.64 -5.38 26.99
CA MET A 790 -5.55 -6.31 27.28
C MET A 790 -6.10 -7.73 27.51
N ARG A 791 -5.23 -8.73 27.41
CA ARG A 791 -5.61 -10.16 27.54
C ARG A 791 -6.14 -10.52 28.93
N ASP A 792 -5.79 -9.75 29.95
CA ASP A 792 -6.30 -9.92 31.32
C ASP A 792 -7.64 -9.20 31.57
N GLY A 793 -8.21 -8.56 30.54
CA GLY A 793 -9.47 -7.82 30.60
C GLY A 793 -9.32 -6.35 31.02
N THR A 794 -8.11 -5.87 31.32
CA THR A 794 -7.86 -4.45 31.64
C THR A 794 -7.78 -3.57 30.39
N TYR A 795 -7.94 -2.25 30.53
CA TYR A 795 -7.85 -1.30 29.43
C TYR A 795 -6.56 -0.47 29.46
N GLN A 796 -6.01 -0.18 28.27
CA GLN A 796 -5.02 0.88 28.08
C GLN A 796 -5.71 2.24 28.00
N GLU A 797 -5.76 2.94 29.14
CA GLU A 797 -6.49 4.20 29.31
C GLU A 797 -5.71 5.42 28.81
N HIS A 798 -5.37 5.44 27.52
CA HIS A 798 -4.61 6.53 26.89
C HIS A 798 -5.37 7.16 25.72
N LYS A 799 -5.38 8.50 25.68
CA LYS A 799 -5.91 9.24 24.53
C LYS A 799 -4.94 9.13 23.36
N CYS A 800 -5.44 8.61 22.24
CA CYS A 800 -4.71 8.45 21.00
C CYS A 800 -5.65 8.80 19.83
N VAL A 801 -5.14 9.41 18.76
CA VAL A 801 -5.95 9.74 17.56
C VAL A 801 -6.71 8.53 17.00
N LEU A 802 -6.20 7.32 17.18
CA LEU A 802 -6.87 6.07 16.79
C LEU A 802 -8.22 5.83 17.51
N GLY A 803 -8.46 6.47 18.66
CA GLY A 803 -9.80 6.51 19.28
C GLY A 803 -10.84 7.27 18.45
N GLY A 804 -10.41 8.00 17.41
CA GLY A 804 -11.27 8.61 16.40
C GLY A 804 -11.80 7.63 15.35
N THR A 805 -11.30 6.40 15.26
CA THR A 805 -11.72 5.43 14.24
C THR A 805 -13.19 4.99 14.37
N PRO A 806 -13.74 4.74 15.58
CA PRO A 806 -15.19 4.62 15.74
C PRO A 806 -15.96 5.84 15.22
N VAL A 807 -15.43 7.05 15.39
CA VAL A 807 -16.09 8.30 14.99
C VAL A 807 -16.11 8.46 13.48
N LEU A 808 -14.98 8.25 12.79
CA LEU A 808 -14.89 8.43 11.34
C LEU A 808 -15.79 7.42 10.58
N PHE A 809 -15.92 6.19 11.08
CA PHE A 809 -16.84 5.17 10.51
C PHE A 809 -18.31 5.37 10.90
N GLY A 810 -18.60 6.31 11.81
CA GLY A 810 -19.97 6.55 12.31
C GLY A 810 -20.47 5.41 13.21
N LEU A 811 -19.58 4.80 13.99
CA LEU A 811 -19.84 3.72 14.95
C LEU A 811 -19.84 4.21 16.41
N ALA A 812 -19.51 5.48 16.65
CA ALA A 812 -19.57 6.08 17.98
C ALA A 812 -20.91 6.80 18.21
N ASP A 813 -21.46 6.67 19.42
CA ASP A 813 -22.61 7.45 19.85
C ASP A 813 -22.32 8.95 19.71
N ARG A 814 -23.32 9.73 19.30
CA ARG A 814 -23.17 11.17 19.00
C ARG A 814 -22.44 11.98 20.09
N ARG A 815 -22.75 11.73 21.37
CA ARG A 815 -22.10 12.43 22.50
C ARG A 815 -20.62 12.08 22.57
N LYS A 816 -20.29 10.79 22.43
CA LYS A 816 -18.93 10.25 22.50
C LYS A 816 -18.11 10.72 21.30
N ALA A 817 -18.69 10.66 20.10
CA ALA A 817 -18.12 11.21 18.87
C ALA A 817 -17.70 12.68 19.02
N LEU A 818 -18.59 13.53 19.55
CA LEU A 818 -18.30 14.93 19.78
C LEU A 818 -17.23 15.15 20.87
N ALA A 819 -17.28 14.38 21.95
CA ALA A 819 -16.29 14.47 23.01
C ALA A 819 -14.88 14.08 22.52
N THR A 820 -14.77 12.95 21.82
CA THR A 820 -13.52 12.48 21.20
C THR A 820 -12.96 13.48 20.20
N ALA A 821 -13.77 13.94 19.24
CA ALA A 821 -13.29 14.82 18.18
C ALA A 821 -12.81 16.19 18.69
N ARG A 822 -13.39 16.71 19.79
CA ARG A 822 -12.94 17.98 20.40
C ARG A 822 -11.48 17.95 20.85
N HIS A 823 -10.98 16.78 21.25
CA HIS A 823 -9.57 16.65 21.64
C HIS A 823 -8.61 16.89 20.47
N PHE A 824 -8.97 16.53 19.24
CA PHE A 824 -8.08 16.71 18.09
C PHE A 824 -7.83 18.19 17.76
N SER A 825 -8.82 19.03 18.02
CA SER A 825 -8.77 20.48 17.80
C SER A 825 -8.14 21.26 18.95
N ASP A 826 -7.93 20.63 20.11
CA ASP A 826 -7.37 21.31 21.28
C ASP A 826 -5.87 21.59 21.11
N LYS A 827 -5.35 22.47 21.96
CA LYS A 827 -3.95 22.86 21.94
C LYS A 827 -2.95 21.71 22.11
N TYR A 828 -3.33 20.60 22.73
CA TYR A 828 -2.44 19.47 23.01
C TYR A 828 -2.15 18.65 21.74
N TYR A 829 -3.19 18.44 20.92
CA TYR A 829 -3.10 17.64 19.69
C TYR A 829 -2.81 18.48 18.44
N SER A 830 -3.50 19.61 18.27
CA SER A 830 -3.45 20.38 17.02
C SER A 830 -2.15 21.16 16.88
N THR A 831 -1.58 21.15 15.67
CA THR A 831 -0.41 21.94 15.28
C THR A 831 -0.72 22.82 14.07
N ASP A 832 0.30 23.55 13.57
CA ASP A 832 0.21 24.31 12.32
C ASP A 832 0.17 23.46 11.05
N TRP A 833 0.60 22.21 11.12
CA TRP A 833 0.71 21.30 9.97
C TRP A 833 -0.04 19.97 10.12
N GLY A 834 -0.69 19.71 11.26
CA GLY A 834 -1.57 18.55 11.42
C GLY A 834 -1.94 18.24 12.87
N VAL A 835 -2.22 16.97 13.13
CA VAL A 835 -2.64 16.46 14.44
C VAL A 835 -1.63 15.44 14.95
N ARG A 836 -1.11 15.64 16.17
CA ARG A 836 -0.22 14.68 16.83
C ARG A 836 -0.97 13.40 17.17
N MET A 837 -0.31 12.25 17.14
CA MET A 837 -0.97 11.00 17.52
C MET A 837 -1.42 10.97 19.00
N VAL A 838 -0.59 11.55 19.87
CA VAL A 838 -0.86 11.76 21.29
C VAL A 838 -0.60 13.24 21.61
N GLY A 839 -1.38 13.81 22.53
CA GLY A 839 -1.19 15.20 22.96
C GLY A 839 0.15 15.37 23.70
N TYR A 840 0.68 16.60 23.73
CA TYR A 840 1.92 16.89 24.48
C TYR A 840 1.77 16.81 26.01
N ASP A 841 0.54 16.69 26.49
CA ASP A 841 0.16 16.39 27.88
C ASP A 841 0.27 14.90 28.22
N SER A 842 0.44 14.03 27.22
CA SER A 842 0.60 12.59 27.42
C SER A 842 1.96 12.24 28.03
N PRO A 843 2.04 11.29 28.98
CA PRO A 843 3.32 10.78 29.48
C PRO A 843 4.13 10.03 28.41
N PHE A 844 3.50 9.68 27.28
CA PHE A 844 4.18 9.04 26.15
C PHE A 844 4.67 10.04 25.11
N PHE A 845 4.39 11.35 25.26
CA PHE A 845 4.87 12.34 24.32
C PHE A 845 6.41 12.35 24.26
N ALA A 846 6.95 12.00 23.11
CA ALA A 846 8.37 11.89 22.83
C ALA A 846 8.67 12.42 21.41
N LEU A 847 9.49 13.46 21.34
CA LEU A 847 9.97 14.02 20.08
C LEU A 847 10.92 13.04 19.38
N GLY A 848 10.72 12.83 18.08
CA GLY A 848 11.55 11.92 17.28
C GLY A 848 11.22 10.44 17.44
N GLY A 849 10.24 10.05 18.28
CA GLY A 849 9.69 8.69 18.31
C GLY A 849 8.85 8.38 17.06
N TYR A 850 8.75 7.13 16.62
CA TYR A 850 8.04 6.76 15.38
C TYR A 850 6.59 7.30 15.37
N THR A 851 5.87 7.14 16.49
CA THR A 851 4.44 7.45 16.59
C THR A 851 4.08 8.43 17.72
N TYR A 852 4.92 8.60 18.76
CA TYR A 852 4.49 9.12 20.06
C TYR A 852 4.69 10.62 20.30
N GLY A 853 4.45 11.47 19.32
CA GLY A 853 4.64 12.93 19.45
C GLY A 853 4.85 13.61 18.12
N ASN A 854 5.10 12.80 17.09
CA ASN A 854 5.13 13.19 15.70
C ASN A 854 3.72 13.25 15.10
N ILE A 855 3.66 13.85 13.92
CA ILE A 855 2.47 14.00 13.11
C ILE A 855 2.60 13.10 11.90
N TRP A 856 1.55 12.33 11.69
CA TRP A 856 1.33 11.58 10.49
C TRP A 856 0.19 12.25 9.72
N PRO A 857 0.41 12.69 8.47
CA PRO A 857 -0.65 13.18 7.59
C PRO A 857 -1.83 12.21 7.47
N PHE A 858 -1.56 10.90 7.51
CA PHE A 858 -2.59 9.87 7.61
C PHE A 858 -3.53 10.09 8.82
N HIS A 859 -2.98 10.21 10.03
CA HIS A 859 -3.77 10.42 11.25
C HIS A 859 -4.44 11.78 11.27
N THR A 860 -3.80 12.80 10.68
CA THR A 860 -4.43 14.11 10.48
C THR A 860 -5.69 13.99 9.64
N GLY A 861 -5.65 13.19 8.56
CA GLY A 861 -6.82 12.86 7.75
C GLY A 861 -7.91 12.11 8.53
N CYS A 862 -7.54 11.11 9.35
CA CYS A 862 -8.47 10.40 10.22
C CYS A 862 -9.16 11.34 11.23
N ALA A 863 -8.38 12.20 11.88
CA ALA A 863 -8.88 13.20 12.82
C ALA A 863 -9.84 14.18 12.13
N ALA A 864 -9.44 14.72 10.98
CA ALA A 864 -10.26 15.63 10.18
C ALA A 864 -11.61 15.01 9.79
N LEU A 865 -11.61 13.75 9.33
CA LEU A 865 -12.85 13.05 9.00
C LEU A 865 -13.72 12.79 10.24
N ALA A 866 -13.12 12.44 11.37
CA ALA A 866 -13.83 12.30 12.64
C ALA A 866 -14.46 13.63 13.11
N GLU A 867 -13.75 14.75 12.96
CA GLU A 867 -14.26 16.10 13.25
C GLU A 867 -15.46 16.46 12.36
N TYR A 868 -15.38 16.21 11.05
CA TYR A 868 -16.52 16.37 10.16
C TYR A 868 -17.72 15.51 10.58
N ARG A 869 -17.49 14.23 10.93
CA ARG A 869 -18.55 13.32 11.41
C ARG A 869 -19.18 13.78 12.72
N ALA A 870 -18.40 14.44 13.59
CA ALA A 870 -18.85 15.04 14.83
C ALA A 870 -19.52 16.42 14.67
N GLY A 871 -19.50 17.01 13.45
CA GLY A 871 -20.04 18.34 13.17
C GLY A 871 -19.13 19.51 13.55
N LEU A 872 -17.82 19.26 13.69
CA LEU A 872 -16.75 20.24 13.89
C LEU A 872 -16.13 20.63 12.53
N CYS A 873 -16.96 21.19 11.64
CA CYS A 873 -16.61 21.32 10.22
C CYS A 873 -15.41 22.25 9.94
N TYR A 874 -15.26 23.33 10.73
CA TYR A 874 -14.09 24.22 10.59
C TYR A 874 -12.79 23.49 10.92
N GLN A 875 -12.77 22.73 12.02
CA GLN A 875 -11.61 21.98 12.49
C GLN A 875 -11.24 20.90 11.47
N GLY A 876 -12.24 20.15 11.00
CA GLY A 876 -12.05 19.13 9.96
C GLY A 876 -11.45 19.71 8.68
N PHE A 877 -11.91 20.89 8.23
CA PHE A 877 -11.30 21.57 7.10
C PHE A 877 -9.88 22.03 7.41
N ARG A 878 -9.67 22.67 8.57
CA ARG A 878 -8.38 23.21 8.98
C ARG A 878 -7.29 22.12 8.98
N HIS A 879 -7.56 20.96 9.57
CA HIS A 879 -6.55 19.88 9.67
C HIS A 879 -6.29 19.20 8.33
N ALA A 880 -7.33 18.94 7.53
CA ALA A 880 -7.14 18.44 6.17
C ALA A 880 -6.32 19.44 5.34
N TYR A 881 -6.62 20.73 5.44
CA TYR A 881 -5.91 21.75 4.68
C TYR A 881 -4.48 22.00 5.18
N SER A 882 -4.23 21.93 6.49
CA SER A 882 -2.89 22.13 7.06
C SER A 882 -1.92 21.07 6.57
N SER A 883 -2.35 19.81 6.47
CA SER A 883 -1.50 18.74 5.97
C SER A 883 -1.44 18.73 4.43
N LEU A 884 -2.50 19.11 3.71
CA LEU A 884 -2.47 19.19 2.25
C LEU A 884 -1.46 20.22 1.73
N ARG A 885 -1.24 21.32 2.48
CA ARG A 885 -0.27 22.38 2.17
C ARG A 885 1.20 21.97 2.29
N LEU A 886 1.49 20.74 2.71
CA LEU A 886 2.87 20.22 2.78
C LEU A 886 3.46 19.88 1.41
N PHE A 887 2.63 19.89 0.36
CA PHE A 887 3.01 19.47 -1.00
C PHE A 887 4.17 20.27 -1.62
N ASP A 888 4.57 21.42 -1.09
CA ASP A 888 5.67 22.25 -1.62
C ASP A 888 6.85 22.39 -0.64
N THR A 889 6.79 21.72 0.52
CA THR A 889 7.78 21.92 1.59
C THR A 889 9.11 21.21 1.29
N TRP A 890 9.10 19.92 0.97
CA TRP A 890 10.34 19.14 0.72
C TRP A 890 10.45 18.59 -0.70
N ASP A 891 9.40 18.03 -1.30
CA ASP A 891 9.31 17.73 -2.74
C ASP A 891 7.97 18.26 -3.25
N TYR A 892 7.99 18.84 -4.44
CA TYR A 892 6.76 19.28 -5.07
C TYR A 892 5.87 18.09 -5.40
N GLY A 893 4.68 18.10 -4.82
CA GLY A 893 3.62 17.15 -5.12
C GLY A 893 3.56 15.92 -4.23
N ASN A 894 4.38 15.82 -3.18
CA ASN A 894 4.37 14.67 -2.28
C ASN A 894 4.28 15.11 -0.81
N ILE A 895 3.69 14.24 0.01
CA ILE A 895 3.55 14.47 1.45
C ILE A 895 4.32 13.35 2.18
N ALA A 896 5.14 13.74 3.15
CA ALA A 896 5.94 12.81 3.95
C ALA A 896 5.07 11.95 4.88
N GLU A 897 5.60 10.80 5.31
CA GLU A 897 4.92 9.90 6.24
C GLU A 897 4.86 10.46 7.66
N VAL A 898 6.01 10.90 8.19
CA VAL A 898 6.15 11.30 9.60
C VAL A 898 6.92 12.61 9.72
N ILE A 899 6.32 13.55 10.42
CA ILE A 899 6.81 14.92 10.62
C ILE A 899 6.94 15.17 12.12
N LEU A 900 7.96 15.91 12.55
CA LEU A 900 8.09 16.27 13.96
C LEU A 900 6.87 17.11 14.43
N GLY A 901 6.46 16.90 15.68
CA GLY A 901 5.27 17.57 16.23
C GLY A 901 5.51 18.96 16.81
N ASP A 902 6.75 19.36 17.06
CA ASP A 902 7.15 20.66 17.63
C ASP A 902 7.75 21.62 16.60
N LYS A 903 8.31 21.05 15.53
CA LYS A 903 8.97 21.76 14.44
C LYS A 903 8.60 21.13 13.10
N LEU A 904 8.32 21.91 12.07
CA LEU A 904 8.05 21.38 10.74
C LEU A 904 9.34 20.86 10.13
N SER A 905 9.64 19.58 10.35
CA SER A 905 10.82 18.94 9.78
C SER A 905 10.53 17.47 9.57
N PHE A 906 11.02 16.97 8.45
CA PHE A 906 10.90 15.57 8.11
C PHE A 906 11.79 14.73 9.03
N THR A 907 11.22 13.66 9.60
CA THR A 907 11.89 12.77 10.57
C THR A 907 12.95 11.88 9.96
N GLY A 908 12.94 11.71 8.64
CA GLY A 908 13.87 10.84 7.93
C GLY A 908 13.40 9.40 7.72
N ILE A 909 12.08 9.13 7.78
CA ILE A 909 11.49 7.78 7.61
C ILE A 909 11.04 7.48 6.16
N CYS A 910 10.03 8.18 5.63
CA CYS A 910 9.66 8.12 4.21
C CYS A 910 9.20 9.50 3.67
N PRO A 911 9.89 10.08 2.66
CA PRO A 911 9.63 11.44 2.20
C PRO A 911 8.39 11.53 1.32
N HIS A 912 8.05 10.47 0.58
CA HIS A 912 6.85 10.40 -0.25
C HIS A 912 6.02 9.20 0.17
N GLN A 913 4.81 9.44 0.68
CA GLN A 913 3.90 8.38 1.12
C GLN A 913 2.51 8.53 0.47
N GLN A 914 2.08 7.47 -0.22
CA GLN A 914 0.75 7.21 -0.74
C GLN A 914 -0.40 7.60 0.21
N TRP A 915 -0.48 7.01 1.41
CA TRP A 915 -1.61 7.22 2.31
C TRP A 915 -1.63 8.59 2.97
N SER A 916 -0.46 9.25 3.03
CA SER A 916 -0.35 10.64 3.48
C SER A 916 -1.06 11.52 2.47
N SER A 917 -0.86 11.28 1.17
CA SER A 917 -1.58 11.99 0.11
C SER A 917 -3.07 11.62 0.07
N SER A 918 -3.43 10.34 0.20
CA SER A 918 -4.82 9.89 0.03
C SER A 918 -5.74 10.27 1.20
N MET A 919 -5.25 10.22 2.45
CA MET A 919 -6.04 10.58 3.63
C MET A 919 -6.21 12.09 3.82
N ASN A 920 -5.51 12.92 3.05
CA ASN A 920 -5.84 14.34 2.93
C ASN A 920 -7.00 14.60 1.96
N LEU A 921 -7.28 13.68 1.03
CA LEU A 921 -8.36 13.80 0.05
C LEU A 921 -9.71 13.31 0.60
N LEU A 922 -9.71 12.18 1.31
CA LEU A 922 -10.95 11.55 1.80
C LEU A 922 -11.81 12.49 2.69
N PRO A 923 -11.26 13.29 3.64
CA PRO A 923 -12.02 14.27 4.40
C PRO A 923 -12.66 15.36 3.53
N LEU A 924 -12.08 15.70 2.38
CA LEU A 924 -12.68 16.66 1.44
C LEU A 924 -13.90 16.05 0.75
N TYR A 925 -13.91 14.75 0.47
CA TYR A 925 -15.03 14.10 -0.20
C TYR A 925 -16.16 13.74 0.77
N GLU A 926 -15.85 13.01 1.84
CA GLU A 926 -16.87 12.51 2.75
C GLU A 926 -17.20 13.47 3.91
N GLY A 927 -16.32 14.43 4.16
CA GLY A 927 -16.49 15.51 5.14
C GLY A 927 -16.96 16.80 4.48
N MET A 928 -16.09 17.49 3.74
CA MET A 928 -16.37 18.82 3.16
C MET A 928 -17.54 18.79 2.15
N LEU A 929 -17.58 17.82 1.22
CA LEU A 929 -18.73 17.66 0.31
C LEU A 929 -19.89 16.88 0.95
N GLY A 930 -19.65 16.22 2.09
CA GLY A 930 -20.62 15.34 2.74
C GLY A 930 -21.10 14.20 1.84
N MET A 931 -20.27 13.76 0.89
CA MET A 931 -20.67 12.86 -0.19
C MET A 931 -20.99 11.46 0.32
N LYS A 932 -22.20 10.99 0.04
CA LYS A 932 -22.65 9.62 0.30
C LYS A 932 -23.30 9.03 -0.95
N ALA A 933 -22.59 8.13 -1.61
CA ALA A 933 -23.07 7.42 -2.80
C ALA A 933 -23.35 5.95 -2.46
N ASP A 934 -24.46 5.42 -2.97
CA ASP A 934 -24.86 4.02 -2.90
C ASP A 934 -25.50 3.61 -4.24
N ALA A 935 -24.70 2.94 -5.07
CA ALA A 935 -25.06 2.55 -6.42
C ALA A 935 -26.12 1.44 -6.46
N ILE A 936 -26.16 0.53 -5.47
CA ILE A 936 -27.16 -0.55 -5.41
C ILE A 936 -28.54 0.02 -5.10
N ARG A 937 -28.59 1.03 -4.23
CA ARG A 937 -29.84 1.74 -3.87
C ARG A 937 -30.17 2.92 -4.80
N ASP A 938 -29.35 3.17 -5.83
CA ASP A 938 -29.42 4.34 -6.73
C ASP A 938 -29.62 5.67 -5.97
N SER A 939 -28.84 5.87 -4.90
CA SER A 939 -28.99 6.99 -3.97
C SER A 939 -27.69 7.75 -3.81
N LEU A 940 -27.74 9.07 -4.00
CA LEU A 940 -26.64 9.99 -3.76
C LEU A 940 -27.08 11.09 -2.79
N SER A 941 -26.21 11.49 -1.88
CA SER A 941 -26.43 12.66 -1.02
C SER A 941 -25.20 13.54 -0.98
N LEU A 942 -25.43 14.85 -0.95
CA LEU A 942 -24.42 15.89 -0.79
C LEU A 942 -24.78 16.79 0.40
N ALA A 943 -23.79 17.10 1.22
CA ALA A 943 -23.93 18.04 2.32
C ALA A 943 -22.74 19.03 2.36
N PRO A 944 -22.57 19.89 1.34
CA PRO A 944 -21.39 20.72 1.22
C PRO A 944 -21.26 21.72 2.37
N VAL A 945 -20.05 21.80 2.91
CA VAL A 945 -19.60 22.78 3.91
C VAL A 945 -18.28 23.40 3.43
N PHE A 946 -18.38 24.52 2.71
CA PHE A 946 -17.18 25.22 2.24
C PHE A 946 -16.65 26.21 3.29
N PRO A 947 -15.34 26.50 3.29
CA PRO A 947 -14.78 27.57 4.11
C PRO A 947 -15.53 28.89 3.92
N ALA A 948 -15.71 29.65 5.01
CA ALA A 948 -16.56 30.83 5.01
C ALA A 948 -16.10 31.90 3.98
N ASP A 949 -14.80 32.00 3.74
CA ASP A 949 -14.18 32.92 2.80
C ASP A 949 -14.27 32.48 1.34
N TRP A 950 -14.65 31.24 1.05
CA TRP A 950 -14.86 30.82 -0.33
C TRP A 950 -16.11 31.47 -0.91
N THR A 951 -15.92 32.18 -2.03
CA THR A 951 -17.02 32.79 -2.79
C THR A 951 -17.57 31.87 -3.86
N PHE A 952 -16.77 30.93 -4.34
CA PHE A 952 -17.21 29.88 -5.25
C PHE A 952 -16.47 28.56 -5.03
N ALA A 953 -17.11 27.47 -5.44
CA ALA A 953 -16.50 26.17 -5.61
C ALA A 953 -17.14 25.43 -6.79
N HIS A 954 -16.32 24.87 -7.66
CA HIS A 954 -16.71 24.03 -8.78
C HIS A 954 -16.24 22.61 -8.51
N VAL A 955 -17.19 21.71 -8.32
CA VAL A 955 -16.95 20.28 -8.19
C VAL A 955 -17.40 19.60 -9.47
N ARG A 956 -16.52 18.80 -10.07
CA ARG A 956 -16.82 18.01 -11.27
C ARG A 956 -16.56 16.54 -11.00
N ASN A 957 -17.17 15.69 -11.81
CA ASN A 957 -17.00 14.24 -11.81
C ASN A 957 -17.27 13.56 -10.47
N ILE A 958 -18.34 13.97 -9.76
CA ILE A 958 -18.87 13.17 -8.65
C ILE A 958 -19.42 11.87 -9.25
N ARG A 959 -18.79 10.74 -8.94
CA ARG A 959 -19.12 9.43 -9.53
C ARG A 959 -19.97 8.56 -8.60
N MET A 960 -20.93 7.85 -9.20
CA MET A 960 -21.64 6.73 -8.60
C MET A 960 -22.02 5.77 -9.72
N ALA A 961 -21.43 4.57 -9.73
CA ALA A 961 -21.43 3.68 -10.89
C ALA A 961 -21.04 4.45 -12.18
N GLU A 962 -21.88 4.37 -13.21
CA GLU A 962 -21.71 5.09 -14.47
C GLU A 962 -22.21 6.54 -14.43
N ARG A 963 -22.83 6.97 -13.33
CA ARG A 963 -23.33 8.35 -13.21
C ARG A 963 -22.19 9.31 -12.93
N ARG A 964 -22.28 10.48 -13.55
CA ARG A 964 -21.35 11.60 -13.39
C ARG A 964 -22.12 12.87 -13.10
N MET A 965 -21.82 13.50 -11.96
CA MET A 965 -22.49 14.72 -11.52
C MET A 965 -21.49 15.83 -11.22
N GLY A 966 -21.99 17.06 -11.19
CA GLY A 966 -21.25 18.25 -10.76
C GLY A 966 -22.02 19.06 -9.73
N LEU A 967 -21.29 19.87 -8.98
CA LEU A 967 -21.84 20.85 -8.04
C LEU A 967 -21.10 22.17 -8.24
N ASP A 968 -21.81 23.21 -8.64
CA ASP A 968 -21.35 24.59 -8.58
C ASP A 968 -21.94 25.27 -7.36
N TYR A 969 -21.09 25.93 -6.60
CA TYR A 969 -21.43 26.74 -5.45
C TYR A 969 -20.99 28.17 -5.70
N GLU A 970 -21.88 29.11 -5.41
CA GLU A 970 -21.62 30.55 -5.42
C GLU A 970 -22.24 31.17 -4.16
N ARG A 971 -21.49 32.06 -3.50
CA ARG A 971 -21.97 32.85 -2.37
C ARG A 971 -21.92 34.33 -2.69
N GLU A 972 -23.10 34.94 -2.72
CA GLU A 972 -23.30 36.38 -2.78
C GLU A 972 -23.61 36.95 -1.38
N ASP A 973 -23.91 38.24 -1.27
CA ASP A 973 -24.14 38.92 0.02
C ASP A 973 -25.40 38.45 0.77
N SER A 974 -26.41 37.94 0.05
CA SER A 974 -27.71 37.53 0.62
C SER A 974 -28.27 36.23 0.01
N LEU A 975 -27.46 35.54 -0.79
CA LEU A 975 -27.85 34.36 -1.54
C LEU A 975 -26.70 33.34 -1.56
N TYR A 976 -27.00 32.12 -1.13
CA TYR A 976 -26.20 30.96 -1.52
C TYR A 976 -26.86 30.30 -2.72
N ARG A 977 -26.06 29.98 -3.74
CA ARG A 977 -26.54 29.29 -4.94
C ARG A 977 -25.77 28.00 -5.13
N TYR A 978 -26.50 26.91 -5.33
CA TYR A 978 -25.98 25.60 -5.65
C TYR A 978 -26.60 25.13 -6.96
N VAL A 979 -25.78 24.82 -7.96
CA VAL A 979 -26.22 24.24 -9.23
C VAL A 979 -25.67 22.84 -9.32
N ILE A 980 -26.57 21.86 -9.38
CA ILE A 980 -26.21 20.45 -9.48
C ILE A 980 -26.49 20.02 -10.91
N THR A 981 -25.46 19.50 -11.57
CA THR A 981 -25.55 18.94 -12.91
C THR A 981 -25.47 17.43 -12.84
N ASN A 982 -26.23 16.76 -13.72
CA ASN A 982 -26.20 15.33 -13.86
C ASN A 982 -26.07 15.01 -15.35
N GLU A 983 -24.92 14.47 -15.73
CA GLU A 983 -24.62 14.09 -17.10
C GLU A 983 -25.26 12.75 -17.48
N SER A 984 -25.76 12.00 -16.50
CA SER A 984 -26.49 10.77 -16.78
C SER A 984 -27.89 11.10 -17.33
N LYS A 985 -28.25 10.49 -18.46
CA LYS A 985 -29.55 10.68 -19.14
C LYS A 985 -30.77 10.25 -18.31
N LYS A 986 -30.56 9.69 -17.11
CA LYS A 986 -31.62 9.22 -16.21
C LYS A 986 -31.66 10.11 -14.96
N PRO A 987 -32.83 10.62 -14.56
CA PRO A 987 -32.95 11.33 -13.30
C PRO A 987 -32.50 10.48 -12.10
N ILE A 988 -32.08 11.13 -11.02
CA ILE A 988 -31.70 10.50 -9.75
C ILE A 988 -32.39 11.21 -8.59
N SER A 989 -32.82 10.42 -7.59
CA SER A 989 -33.24 10.95 -6.30
C SER A 989 -32.01 11.23 -5.44
N MET A 990 -31.85 12.47 -4.99
CA MET A 990 -30.66 12.92 -4.29
C MET A 990 -30.99 13.67 -3.01
N GLY A 991 -30.39 13.26 -1.90
CA GLY A 991 -30.43 14.02 -0.65
C GLY A 991 -29.54 15.25 -0.72
N PHE A 992 -30.01 16.40 -0.24
CA PHE A 992 -29.20 17.62 -0.21
C PHE A 992 -29.35 18.37 1.11
N SER A 993 -28.24 18.87 1.65
CA SER A 993 -28.25 19.82 2.76
C SER A 993 -27.14 20.85 2.62
N ALA A 994 -27.44 22.14 2.73
CA ALA A 994 -26.41 23.16 2.81
C ALA A 994 -25.99 23.36 4.26
N ILE A 995 -24.68 23.39 4.53
CA ILE A 995 -24.12 23.65 5.86
C ILE A 995 -23.53 25.05 5.85
N LEU A 996 -24.16 25.94 6.61
CA LEU A 996 -23.88 27.37 6.60
C LEU A 996 -23.23 27.79 7.94
N PRO A 997 -22.53 28.94 7.98
CA PRO A 997 -21.95 29.47 9.20
C PRO A 997 -22.97 29.66 10.33
N LEU A 998 -22.48 29.76 11.56
CA LEU A 998 -23.32 30.10 12.71
C LEU A 998 -23.96 31.49 12.52
N ALA A 999 -25.05 31.72 13.25
CA ALA A 999 -25.76 33.00 13.22
C ALA A 999 -26.30 33.38 11.81
N THR A 1000 -26.48 32.40 10.92
CA THR A 1000 -27.17 32.59 9.63
C THR A 1000 -28.67 32.37 9.81
N GLU A 1001 -29.47 33.36 9.41
CA GLU A 1001 -30.93 33.27 9.34
C GLU A 1001 -31.36 32.90 7.92
N ILE A 1002 -32.18 31.87 7.78
CA ILE A 1002 -32.73 31.46 6.49
C ILE A 1002 -34.05 32.16 6.28
N GLU A 1003 -34.16 32.97 5.22
CA GLU A 1003 -35.42 33.62 4.86
C GLU A 1003 -36.29 32.65 4.05
N GLN A 1004 -35.73 32.08 2.98
CA GLN A 1004 -36.45 31.23 2.05
C GLN A 1004 -35.48 30.36 1.25
N VAL A 1005 -35.88 29.11 0.97
CA VAL A 1005 -35.18 28.23 0.03
C VAL A 1005 -36.00 28.12 -1.26
N TYR A 1006 -35.30 28.17 -2.40
CA TYR A 1006 -35.86 28.03 -3.73
C TYR A 1006 -35.24 26.84 -4.44
N ILE A 1007 -36.05 26.07 -5.18
CA ILE A 1007 -35.60 25.07 -6.14
C ILE A 1007 -36.12 25.49 -7.52
N ASP A 1008 -35.22 25.67 -8.49
CA ASP A 1008 -35.54 26.15 -9.84
C ASP A 1008 -36.44 27.41 -9.81
N GLY A 1009 -36.14 28.35 -8.91
CA GLY A 1009 -36.89 29.60 -8.71
C GLY A 1009 -38.20 29.48 -7.94
N LYS A 1010 -38.63 28.27 -7.52
CA LYS A 1010 -39.87 28.05 -6.75
C LYS A 1010 -39.57 27.89 -5.27
N ALA A 1011 -40.29 28.62 -4.43
CA ALA A 1011 -40.20 28.49 -2.97
C ALA A 1011 -40.58 27.07 -2.53
N VAL A 1012 -39.78 26.46 -1.65
CA VAL A 1012 -40.01 25.10 -1.15
C VAL A 1012 -39.93 25.04 0.38
N PRO A 1013 -40.55 24.03 1.02
CA PRO A 1013 -40.32 23.72 2.42
C PRO A 1013 -38.88 23.29 2.67
N TYR A 1014 -38.34 23.68 3.83
CA TYR A 1014 -37.01 23.31 4.29
C TYR A 1014 -37.02 23.09 5.81
N LYS A 1015 -36.06 22.33 6.32
CA LYS A 1015 -35.82 22.11 7.75
C LYS A 1015 -34.47 22.71 8.12
N ILE A 1016 -34.47 23.52 9.17
CA ILE A 1016 -33.24 24.00 9.80
C ILE A 1016 -32.94 23.08 10.99
N THR A 1017 -31.72 22.55 11.06
CA THR A 1017 -31.18 21.95 12.28
C THR A 1017 -29.92 22.69 12.71
N ALA A 1018 -29.84 23.05 13.98
CA ALA A 1018 -28.58 23.53 14.57
C ALA A 1018 -27.66 22.32 14.75
N ASP A 1019 -26.61 22.25 13.92
CA ASP A 1019 -25.50 21.34 14.15
C ASP A 1019 -24.60 21.90 15.27
N VAL A 1020 -23.53 21.19 15.63
CA VAL A 1020 -22.68 21.57 16.77
C VAL A 1020 -22.09 22.97 16.59
N GLN A 1021 -21.66 23.31 15.37
CA GLN A 1021 -20.99 24.58 15.03
C GLN A 1021 -21.46 25.18 13.70
N ASN A 1022 -22.62 24.77 13.20
CA ASN A 1022 -23.12 25.20 11.90
C ASN A 1022 -24.66 25.20 11.87
N ILE A 1023 -25.22 25.84 10.84
CA ILE A 1023 -26.65 25.77 10.51
C ILE A 1023 -26.82 24.83 9.33
N ARG A 1024 -27.53 23.72 9.51
CA ARG A 1024 -27.87 22.79 8.44
C ARG A 1024 -29.24 23.11 7.88
N VAL A 1025 -29.30 23.34 6.57
CA VAL A 1025 -30.53 23.55 5.81
C VAL A 1025 -30.79 22.31 4.98
N SER A 1026 -31.74 21.49 5.43
CA SER A 1026 -32.14 20.26 4.73
C SER A 1026 -33.42 20.50 3.93
N ILE A 1027 -33.45 19.95 2.72
CA ILE A 1027 -34.63 19.96 1.84
C ILE A 1027 -35.05 18.53 1.55
N ASN A 1028 -36.30 18.36 1.11
CA ASN A 1028 -36.77 17.05 0.66
C ASN A 1028 -35.87 16.52 -0.47
N PRO A 1029 -35.70 15.18 -0.60
CA PRO A 1029 -34.92 14.59 -1.68
C PRO A 1029 -35.30 15.18 -3.05
N LEU A 1030 -34.27 15.54 -3.80
CA LEU A 1030 -34.37 16.20 -5.10
C LEU A 1030 -34.41 15.17 -6.21
N THR A 1031 -35.31 15.33 -7.16
CA THR A 1031 -35.18 14.65 -8.46
C THR A 1031 -34.30 15.49 -9.36
N VAL A 1032 -33.05 15.06 -9.57
CA VAL A 1032 -32.09 15.74 -10.43
C VAL A 1032 -32.17 15.13 -11.83
N GLY A 1033 -32.71 15.88 -12.79
CA GLY A 1033 -32.72 15.56 -14.22
C GLY A 1033 -31.35 15.86 -14.84
N GLU A 1034 -31.26 16.83 -15.75
CA GLU A 1034 -29.97 17.32 -16.26
C GLU A 1034 -29.33 18.36 -15.34
N LYS A 1035 -30.16 19.22 -14.74
CA LYS A 1035 -29.76 20.34 -13.90
C LYS A 1035 -30.78 20.58 -12.80
N LYS A 1036 -30.32 20.99 -11.63
CA LYS A 1036 -31.14 21.46 -10.51
C LYS A 1036 -30.47 22.66 -9.87
N GLU A 1037 -31.20 23.77 -9.71
CA GLU A 1037 -30.70 24.94 -9.01
C GLU A 1037 -31.37 25.07 -7.65
N ILE A 1038 -30.57 25.28 -6.61
CA ILE A 1038 -31.00 25.49 -5.24
C ILE A 1038 -30.45 26.85 -4.81
N SER A 1039 -31.34 27.74 -4.38
CA SER A 1039 -30.95 29.07 -3.93
C SER A 1039 -31.49 29.31 -2.53
N ILE A 1040 -30.62 29.69 -1.60
CA ILE A 1040 -30.95 29.91 -0.20
C ILE A 1040 -30.77 31.39 0.08
N LYS A 1041 -31.89 32.08 0.25
CA LYS A 1041 -31.90 33.49 0.65
C LYS A 1041 -31.72 33.59 2.15
N TYR A 1042 -30.76 34.40 2.58
CA TYR A 1042 -30.34 34.43 3.97
C TYR A 1042 -30.00 35.84 4.45
N LYS A 1043 -29.93 36.01 5.78
CA LYS A 1043 -29.44 37.20 6.46
C LYS A 1043 -28.47 36.83 7.58
N GLY A 1044 -27.53 37.73 7.84
CA GLY A 1044 -26.53 37.53 8.88
C GLY A 1044 -25.60 36.34 8.61
N GLY A 1045 -24.86 35.95 9.64
CA GLY A 1045 -23.85 34.90 9.58
C GLY A 1045 -22.52 35.40 10.13
N ILE A 1046 -21.85 34.51 10.85
CA ILE A 1046 -20.47 34.72 11.30
C ILE A 1046 -19.69 33.42 11.14
N GLY A 1047 -18.54 33.50 10.48
CA GLY A 1047 -17.68 32.35 10.26
C GLY A 1047 -16.22 32.75 10.42
N VAL A 1048 -15.44 31.91 11.10
CA VAL A 1048 -14.00 32.11 11.26
C VAL A 1048 -13.25 31.64 10.01
N LEU A 1049 -12.26 32.42 9.57
CA LEU A 1049 -11.40 32.06 8.45
C LEU A 1049 -10.26 31.14 8.92
N THR A 1050 -9.78 30.31 7.99
CA THR A 1050 -8.69 29.37 8.25
C THR A 1050 -7.37 30.13 8.42
N ASN A 1051 -7.04 30.50 9.66
CA ASN A 1051 -5.82 31.24 10.00
C ASN A 1051 -4.62 30.28 10.06
N LEU A 1052 -4.02 29.97 8.91
CA LEU A 1052 -2.85 29.10 8.79
C LEU A 1052 -1.59 29.88 8.36
N PRO A 1053 -0.42 29.62 8.99
CA PRO A 1053 0.82 30.28 8.61
C PRO A 1053 1.34 29.79 7.24
N THR A 1054 2.21 30.55 6.60
CA THR A 1054 3.03 30.04 5.49
C THR A 1054 4.02 29.02 6.03
N LEU A 1055 4.05 27.83 5.42
CA LEU A 1055 4.90 26.73 5.88
C LEU A 1055 6.33 26.88 5.33
N TYR A 1056 7.33 26.58 6.17
CA TYR A 1056 8.73 26.50 5.76
C TYR A 1056 9.49 25.48 6.63
N ASP A 1057 10.48 24.81 6.05
CA ASP A 1057 11.29 23.82 6.75
C ASP A 1057 11.92 24.41 8.02
N SER A 1058 11.85 23.66 9.11
CA SER A 1058 12.27 24.04 10.47
C SER A 1058 11.43 25.12 11.17
N MET A 1059 10.23 25.48 10.68
CA MET A 1059 9.34 26.39 11.42
C MET A 1059 8.88 25.79 12.77
N PRO A 1060 8.81 26.57 13.86
CA PRO A 1060 8.26 26.10 15.13
C PRO A 1060 6.73 26.05 15.12
N ASP A 1061 6.14 25.22 15.97
CA ASP A 1061 4.69 25.19 16.19
C ASP A 1061 4.23 26.38 17.04
N GLU A 1062 3.59 27.38 16.41
CA GLU A 1062 3.28 28.66 17.06
C GLU A 1062 1.97 29.30 16.63
N GLY A 1063 1.29 28.81 15.60
CA GLY A 1063 0.07 29.43 15.10
C GLY A 1063 -1.11 29.31 16.07
N LEU A 1064 -2.15 30.08 15.78
CA LEU A 1064 -3.36 30.11 16.58
C LEU A 1064 -4.19 28.83 16.38
N ARG A 1065 -4.72 28.26 17.47
CA ARG A 1065 -5.71 27.19 17.47
C ARG A 1065 -7.10 27.78 17.64
N ILE A 1066 -8.02 27.37 16.78
CA ILE A 1066 -9.45 27.64 16.97
C ILE A 1066 -10.09 26.34 17.44
N GLU A 1067 -10.11 26.14 18.75
CA GLU A 1067 -10.59 24.90 19.34
C GLU A 1067 -12.10 24.75 19.17
N ARG A 1068 -12.84 25.86 19.29
CA ARG A 1068 -14.29 25.82 19.24
C ARG A 1068 -14.91 27.16 18.87
N GLU A 1069 -15.90 27.14 17.99
CA GLU A 1069 -16.91 28.19 17.85
C GLU A 1069 -18.27 27.76 18.42
N SER A 1070 -19.07 28.74 18.85
CA SER A 1070 -20.47 28.53 19.23
C SER A 1070 -21.26 29.84 19.15
N TYR A 1071 -22.58 29.75 19.03
CA TYR A 1071 -23.46 30.91 19.00
C TYR A 1071 -24.64 30.71 19.96
N ASN A 1072 -24.86 31.69 20.83
CA ASN A 1072 -26.02 31.74 21.71
C ASN A 1072 -27.05 32.73 21.16
N PRO A 1073 -28.19 32.26 20.62
CA PRO A 1073 -29.20 33.15 20.04
C PRO A 1073 -29.90 34.05 21.08
N ARG A 1074 -29.94 33.65 22.36
CA ARG A 1074 -30.57 34.44 23.44
C ARG A 1074 -29.75 35.67 23.78
N THR A 1075 -28.44 35.51 23.91
CA THR A 1075 -27.52 36.61 24.22
C THR A 1075 -26.99 37.31 22.97
N ARG A 1076 -27.19 36.72 21.79
CA ARG A 1076 -26.63 37.13 20.50
C ARG A 1076 -25.10 37.09 20.48
N THR A 1077 -24.51 36.23 21.31
CA THR A 1077 -23.07 36.13 21.49
C THR A 1077 -22.54 35.00 20.63
N TYR A 1078 -21.61 35.32 19.74
CA TYR A 1078 -20.72 34.36 19.11
C TYR A 1078 -19.46 34.24 19.96
N THR A 1079 -19.09 33.01 20.30
CA THR A 1079 -17.97 32.72 21.19
C THR A 1079 -16.95 31.85 20.46
N LEU A 1080 -15.70 32.32 20.42
CA LEU A 1080 -14.54 31.57 19.98
C LEU A 1080 -13.68 31.20 21.18
N LYS A 1081 -13.47 29.89 21.38
CA LYS A 1081 -12.41 29.39 22.25
C LYS A 1081 -11.16 29.20 21.39
N VAL A 1082 -10.10 29.89 21.77
CA VAL A 1082 -8.84 29.90 21.03
C VAL A 1082 -7.67 29.60 21.96
N ALA A 1083 -6.62 28.99 21.42
CA ALA A 1083 -5.36 28.82 22.14
C ALA A 1083 -4.20 29.35 21.29
N GLY A 1084 -3.34 30.16 21.90
CA GLY A 1084 -2.19 30.78 21.23
C GLY A 1084 -0.93 30.62 22.05
N LYS A 1085 0.22 30.79 21.41
CA LYS A 1085 1.52 30.69 22.08
C LYS A 1085 1.59 31.76 23.18
N ARG A 1086 2.09 31.36 24.34
CA ARG A 1086 2.30 32.24 25.49
C ARG A 1086 3.03 33.52 25.08
N GLY A 1087 2.52 34.68 25.50
CA GLY A 1087 3.10 36.00 25.21
C GLY A 1087 2.97 36.51 23.77
N LYS A 1088 2.27 35.78 22.87
CA LYS A 1088 2.05 36.22 21.49
C LYS A 1088 0.69 36.87 21.28
N SER A 1089 0.58 37.62 20.19
CA SER A 1089 -0.69 38.14 19.68
C SER A 1089 -0.93 37.66 18.26
N TYR A 1090 -2.20 37.51 17.88
CA TYR A 1090 -2.61 36.99 16.59
C TYR A 1090 -3.77 37.80 16.03
N ASP A 1091 -3.74 38.02 14.72
CA ASP A 1091 -4.89 38.54 14.00
C ASP A 1091 -5.81 37.36 13.62
N ILE A 1092 -7.10 37.52 13.89
CA ILE A 1092 -8.18 36.59 13.52
C ILE A 1092 -9.08 37.32 12.54
N GLN A 1093 -9.30 36.71 11.38
CA GLN A 1093 -10.23 37.20 10.38
C GLN A 1093 -11.55 36.43 10.47
N LEU A 1094 -12.65 37.16 10.44
CA LEU A 1094 -14.00 36.62 10.47
C LEU A 1094 -14.78 37.14 9.27
N LEU A 1095 -15.52 36.25 8.61
CA LEU A 1095 -16.61 36.65 7.74
C LEU A 1095 -17.77 37.14 8.63
N ALA A 1096 -17.88 38.45 8.80
CA ALA A 1096 -18.91 39.08 9.62
C ALA A 1096 -20.04 39.62 8.74
N LEU A 1097 -21.05 38.80 8.46
CA LEU A 1097 -22.22 39.20 7.67
C LEU A 1097 -23.24 39.96 8.54
N SER A 1098 -23.19 39.75 9.85
CA SER A 1098 -23.87 40.56 10.86
C SER A 1098 -22.96 41.68 11.39
N GLU A 1099 -23.55 42.81 11.78
CA GLU A 1099 -22.84 43.85 12.52
C GLU A 1099 -22.47 43.35 13.94
N ILE A 1100 -21.23 43.59 14.35
CA ILE A 1100 -20.70 43.24 15.66
C ILE A 1100 -20.68 44.52 16.49
N THR A 1101 -21.44 44.57 17.58
CA THR A 1101 -21.64 45.78 18.40
C THR A 1101 -20.71 45.84 19.61
N GLU A 1102 -20.36 44.68 20.17
CA GLU A 1102 -19.50 44.56 21.34
C GLU A 1102 -18.51 43.41 21.12
N THR A 1103 -17.32 43.55 21.69
CA THR A 1103 -16.26 42.55 21.63
C THR A 1103 -15.56 42.48 22.97
N ALA A 1104 -15.34 41.26 23.47
CA ALA A 1104 -14.52 40.98 24.64
C ALA A 1104 -13.46 39.93 24.29
N GLY A 1105 -12.29 40.01 24.93
CA GLY A 1105 -11.17 39.08 24.73
C GLY A 1105 -10.33 39.31 23.46
N ALA A 1106 -10.69 40.28 22.62
CA ALA A 1106 -9.90 40.70 21.46
C ALA A 1106 -10.11 42.20 21.15
N ALA A 1107 -9.14 42.84 20.50
CA ALA A 1107 -9.22 44.22 20.04
C ALA A 1107 -9.57 44.28 18.55
N PHE A 1108 -10.51 45.14 18.15
CA PHE A 1108 -10.82 45.34 16.74
C PHE A 1108 -9.65 46.03 16.01
N VAL A 1109 -9.21 45.46 14.88
CA VAL A 1109 -8.10 45.98 14.08
C VAL A 1109 -8.61 46.76 12.88
N GLY A 1110 -9.61 46.20 12.17
CA GLY A 1110 -10.13 46.82 10.96
C GLY A 1110 -11.09 45.91 10.20
N ARG A 1111 -11.67 46.43 9.12
CA ARG A 1111 -12.63 45.70 8.28
C ARG A 1111 -12.38 45.98 6.81
N LYS A 1112 -12.37 44.93 5.98
CA LYS A 1112 -12.30 45.00 4.53
C LYS A 1112 -13.52 44.30 3.93
N GLY A 1113 -14.52 45.08 3.51
CA GLY A 1113 -15.80 44.55 3.06
C GLY A 1113 -16.52 43.79 4.19
N LYS A 1114 -16.77 42.50 4.00
CA LYS A 1114 -17.39 41.61 5.00
C LYS A 1114 -16.39 40.93 5.94
N LEU A 1115 -15.09 41.07 5.70
CA LEU A 1115 -14.05 40.49 6.55
C LEU A 1115 -13.68 41.48 7.66
N ALA A 1116 -13.92 41.09 8.91
CA ALA A 1116 -13.53 41.84 10.10
C ALA A 1116 -12.31 41.18 10.76
N THR A 1117 -11.31 41.99 11.12
CA THR A 1117 -10.07 41.52 11.75
C THR A 1117 -10.03 41.95 13.20
N TYR A 1118 -9.74 41.00 14.07
CA TYR A 1118 -9.57 41.18 15.52
C TYR A 1118 -8.20 40.68 15.95
N LYS A 1119 -7.56 41.38 16.88
CA LYS A 1119 -6.30 40.99 17.50
C LYS A 1119 -6.57 40.40 18.87
N VAL A 1120 -6.13 39.17 19.10
CA VAL A 1120 -6.16 38.52 20.41
C VAL A 1120 -4.74 38.48 20.99
N GLU A 1121 -4.61 38.73 22.28
CA GLU A 1121 -3.34 38.68 23.01
C GLU A 1121 -3.39 37.56 24.05
N PHE A 1122 -2.29 36.81 24.17
CA PHE A 1122 -2.17 35.71 25.12
C PHE A 1122 -1.22 36.08 26.24
N ALA A 1123 -1.64 35.82 27.48
CA ALA A 1123 -0.88 36.17 28.67
C ALA A 1123 0.51 35.51 28.66
N ASP A 1124 1.53 36.25 29.10
CA ASP A 1124 2.87 35.71 29.33
C ASP A 1124 3.04 35.18 30.76
N LYS A 1125 2.18 34.24 31.16
CA LYS A 1125 2.18 33.61 32.49
C LYS A 1125 1.79 32.13 32.40
N GLY A 1126 2.29 31.33 33.34
CA GLY A 1126 2.01 29.88 33.43
C GLY A 1126 3.06 29.01 32.74
N GLU A 1127 3.00 27.70 32.97
CA GLU A 1127 4.00 26.73 32.48
C GLU A 1127 3.70 26.19 31.07
N GLU A 1128 2.44 26.21 30.64
CA GLU A 1128 2.02 25.70 29.33
C GLU A 1128 2.52 26.57 28.16
N ALA A 1129 2.87 25.92 27.05
CA ALA A 1129 3.33 26.61 25.84
C ALA A 1129 2.21 27.37 25.13
N PHE A 1130 0.98 26.85 25.21
CA PHE A 1130 -0.22 27.45 24.61
C PHE A 1130 -1.24 27.77 25.71
N VAL A 1131 -1.74 29.01 25.70
CA VAL A 1131 -2.69 29.52 26.70
C VAL A 1131 -4.05 29.69 26.04
N ASP A 1132 -5.11 29.32 26.73
CA ASP A 1132 -6.48 29.51 26.28
C ASP A 1132 -6.96 30.95 26.52
N THR A 1133 -7.72 31.47 25.56
CA THR A 1133 -8.51 32.71 25.68
C THR A 1133 -9.88 32.49 25.06
N THR A 1134 -10.88 33.22 25.54
CA THR A 1134 -12.22 33.25 24.94
C THR A 1134 -12.47 34.63 24.34
N ILE A 1135 -12.92 34.65 23.10
CA ILE A 1135 -13.35 35.86 22.40
C ILE A 1135 -14.87 35.81 22.29
N GLU A 1136 -15.54 36.87 22.72
CA GLU A 1136 -16.98 37.01 22.65
C GLU A 1136 -17.35 38.20 21.76
N LEU A 1137 -18.19 37.95 20.76
CA LEU A 1137 -18.65 38.94 19.79
C LEU A 1137 -20.17 39.03 19.84
N ARG A 1138 -20.70 40.18 20.23
CA ARG A 1138 -22.14 40.40 20.28
C ARG A 1138 -22.65 40.92 18.95
N LEU A 1139 -23.65 40.26 18.39
CA LEU A 1139 -24.27 40.64 17.12
C LEU A 1139 -25.45 41.60 17.33
N ALA A 1140 -25.58 42.60 16.46
CA ALA A 1140 -26.59 43.67 16.57
C ALA A 1140 -28.04 43.13 16.57
N HIS A 1141 -28.34 42.20 15.66
CA HIS A 1141 -29.69 41.69 15.46
C HIS A 1141 -29.87 40.29 16.05
N PRO A 1142 -31.02 40.03 16.73
CA PRO A 1142 -31.38 38.67 17.11
C PRO A 1142 -31.67 37.87 15.84
N ILE A 1143 -31.01 36.74 15.68
CA ILE A 1143 -31.35 35.76 14.65
C ILE A 1143 -32.35 34.79 15.24
N THR A 1144 -33.55 34.73 14.66
CA THR A 1144 -34.58 33.78 15.08
C THR A 1144 -34.24 32.39 14.53
N THR A 1145 -33.38 31.64 15.22
CA THR A 1145 -33.24 30.21 14.95
C THR A 1145 -34.36 29.46 15.69
N PRO A 1146 -35.15 28.59 15.04
CA PRO A 1146 -36.26 27.91 15.69
C PRO A 1146 -35.78 27.07 16.88
N ALA A 1147 -36.46 27.21 18.02
CA ALA A 1147 -36.12 26.60 19.30
C ALA A 1147 -36.35 25.07 19.37
N SER A 1148 -36.84 24.43 18.31
CA SER A 1148 -37.10 22.99 18.27
C SER A 1148 -35.82 22.23 17.90
N VAL A 1149 -35.03 21.95 18.91
CA VAL A 1149 -33.90 21.00 18.84
C VAL A 1149 -34.48 19.60 18.64
N GLN A 1150 -34.50 19.11 17.40
CA GLN A 1150 -34.42 17.68 17.17
C GLN A 1150 -33.03 17.38 16.59
N PRO A 1151 -32.20 16.59 17.29
CA PRO A 1151 -30.90 16.19 16.77
C PRO A 1151 -31.06 15.49 15.41
N TYR A 1152 -30.30 15.93 14.40
CA TYR A 1152 -30.14 15.21 13.14
C TYR A 1152 -29.46 13.87 13.41
N ASP A 1153 -30.04 12.79 12.89
CA ASP A 1153 -29.52 11.43 13.01
C ASP A 1153 -28.48 11.20 11.91
N CYS A 1154 -27.20 11.14 12.31
CA CYS A 1154 -26.12 10.70 11.43
C CYS A 1154 -25.99 9.17 11.42
N GLY A 1155 -26.86 8.46 12.15
CA GLY A 1155 -26.89 7.01 12.24
C GLY A 1155 -27.28 6.34 10.92
N ILE A 1156 -26.79 5.12 10.78
CA ILE A 1156 -27.36 4.08 9.92
C ILE A 1156 -28.88 4.14 10.09
N PRO A 1157 -29.71 4.05 9.02
CA PRO A 1157 -31.15 3.95 9.23
C PRO A 1157 -31.39 2.85 10.26
N GLU A 1158 -32.05 3.18 11.37
CA GLU A 1158 -32.58 2.16 12.26
C GLU A 1158 -33.26 1.13 11.36
N VAL A 1159 -32.72 -0.08 11.32
CA VAL A 1159 -33.44 -1.22 10.77
C VAL A 1159 -34.61 -1.35 11.73
N SER A 1160 -35.73 -0.76 11.34
CA SER A 1160 -36.94 -0.72 12.15
C SER A 1160 -37.23 -2.13 12.62
N ASN A 1161 -37.23 -2.34 13.93
CA ASN A 1161 -37.98 -3.44 14.54
C ASN A 1161 -39.44 -3.18 14.20
N ARG A 1162 -39.89 -3.70 13.06
CA ARG A 1162 -41.31 -3.93 12.78
C ARG A 1162 -41.44 -5.42 12.50
N ASP A 1163 -41.87 -6.09 13.57
CA ASP A 1163 -42.44 -7.45 13.71
C ASP A 1163 -41.71 -8.63 13.04
#